data_AF-A0A7X8UC18-F1
#
_entry.id   AF-A0A7X8UC18-F1
#
_cell.length_a   1.000
_cell.length_b   1.000
_cell.length_c   1.000
_cell.angle_alpha   90.00
_cell.angle_beta   90.00
_cell.angle_gamma   90.00
#
_symmetry.space_group_name_H-M   'P 1'
#
loop_
_entity.id
_entity.type
_entity.pdbx_description
1 polymer ?
#
loop_
_entity_poly.entity_id
_entity_poly.type
_entity_poly.pdbx_seq_one_letter_code
_entity_poly.pdbx_strand_id
1 'polypeptide(L)'
;MPGGYTGKILRVNLTNKQISTLPTEKYLEFGGGHGIGSAVFFDLVGDQLPFEAFDPRNLIIMMASPFSGTFMPGSGRCEVQGLGPMLYPVEWFGHSNFGGRFTAQMKFAGWDGIVVEGASENPVYIDVVNDKVKIEDATNGVWGMDTWDAQQEISRRAVPGLRRGEWAELAQSCYTTQIPAVVACGPAGERKSRLAALLHGPGSQAALCGFGGVFGSKNLKAISFLGTGGVPIADPKAFMDARLWFRQFQWDVDNPRDAEIFEGSGYSLINGAPSGGNVTNGGPNRVPARAAACASCPRGCKMRLASADSNEAVCAGTMVANVGGGGMFGGFGRKPDPNAMPTALSQKLTRQANDLMHRYGLGHWQVMATRGYIEALAREGVIGKGKQIDFELPPSGSYAYHETMFRTIALREGPLGALACEGAARMAEKLGRYQKDVSSGLLKLTYYGTQEHYDSATQVEWGYGSILGERDLMLHQMSNYPLHWMAQSGNPYLDAEQASKLYAEAMVPYQDDRYLVDYGDGPTGIYSDSKVKQVAWVKHYEKFWIGAGGFCGWRWPQCITNNSADRRGATPNAEPRFWNAVTGQNKTFADYMELGHKIFTLDRAIWALQGRTRDMEVFPDYVYDQPTRGSVQPMVVDGKWTYATGQGRKLDRAKVEDWKTRFYKFEGYDPKTGIATRETLEKMGMKKVADALQKQGKLG
;
A
#
# COMPACT_ATOMS: atom_id res chain seq x y z
N MET A 1 22.63 -0.83 -20.26
CA MET A 1 21.43 -0.66 -19.40
C MET A 1 21.24 0.81 -19.08
N PRO A 2 20.02 1.35 -19.14
CA PRO A 2 19.70 2.69 -18.62
C PRO A 2 20.09 2.82 -17.15
N GLY A 3 20.33 4.05 -16.69
CA GLY A 3 20.64 4.30 -15.29
C GLY A 3 19.48 3.91 -14.36
N GLY A 4 19.79 3.69 -13.09
CA GLY A 4 18.85 3.21 -12.09
C GLY A 4 18.57 1.71 -12.13
N TYR A 5 18.92 0.97 -13.19
CA TYR A 5 18.74 -0.49 -13.31
C TYR A 5 20.05 -1.25 -13.11
N THR A 6 20.01 -2.43 -12.48
CA THR A 6 21.19 -3.31 -12.37
C THR A 6 21.24 -4.36 -13.48
N GLY A 7 20.13 -4.60 -14.19
CA GLY A 7 20.06 -5.38 -15.42
C GLY A 7 19.56 -6.81 -15.28
N LYS A 8 19.35 -7.30 -14.05
CA LYS A 8 18.89 -8.67 -13.80
C LYS A 8 17.89 -8.75 -12.65
N ILE A 9 16.93 -9.66 -12.82
CA ILE A 9 15.92 -10.04 -11.83
C ILE A 9 16.22 -11.49 -11.42
N LEU A 10 16.29 -11.74 -10.11
CA LEU A 10 16.53 -13.07 -9.57
C LEU A 10 15.26 -13.92 -9.73
N ARG A 11 15.38 -15.15 -10.22
CA ARG A 11 14.27 -16.10 -10.32
C ARG A 11 14.61 -17.37 -9.55
N VAL A 12 13.80 -17.68 -8.54
CA VAL A 12 13.99 -18.83 -7.66
C VAL A 12 12.76 -19.72 -7.73
N ASN A 13 12.95 -20.97 -8.13
CA ASN A 13 11.92 -22.00 -8.03
C ASN A 13 12.22 -22.88 -6.81
N LEU A 14 11.34 -22.84 -5.81
CA LEU A 14 11.53 -23.53 -4.54
C LEU A 14 11.30 -25.04 -4.63
N THR A 15 10.53 -25.51 -5.61
CA THR A 15 10.21 -26.93 -5.79
C THR A 15 11.40 -27.72 -6.29
N ASN A 16 12.09 -27.22 -7.32
CA ASN A 16 13.29 -27.86 -7.87
C ASN A 16 14.60 -27.20 -7.41
N LYS A 17 14.52 -26.20 -6.51
CA LYS A 17 15.64 -25.41 -5.97
C LYS A 17 16.47 -24.72 -7.06
N GLN A 18 15.88 -24.46 -8.22
CA GLN A 18 16.56 -23.78 -9.32
C GLN A 18 16.71 -22.29 -9.04
N ILE A 19 17.93 -21.78 -9.19
CA ILE A 19 18.27 -20.36 -9.16
C ILE A 19 18.67 -19.94 -10.56
N SER A 20 18.00 -18.93 -11.10
CA SER A 20 18.21 -18.42 -12.46
C SER A 20 17.99 -16.91 -12.50
N THR A 21 18.14 -16.30 -13.67
CA THR A 21 17.97 -14.87 -13.86
C THR A 21 17.03 -14.56 -15.02
N LEU A 22 16.27 -13.47 -14.90
CA LEU A 22 15.55 -12.85 -16.01
C LEU A 22 16.24 -11.53 -16.36
N PRO A 23 16.45 -11.23 -17.65
CA PRO A 23 17.02 -9.95 -18.06
C PRO A 23 16.00 -8.83 -17.81
N THR A 24 16.38 -7.79 -17.06
CA THR A 24 15.50 -6.63 -16.80
C THR A 24 15.15 -5.90 -18.11
N GLU A 25 16.06 -5.89 -19.08
CA GLU A 25 15.90 -5.23 -20.38
C GLU A 25 14.59 -5.59 -21.08
N LYS A 26 14.14 -6.85 -20.97
CA LYS A 26 12.90 -7.36 -21.55
C LYS A 26 11.65 -6.61 -21.08
N TYR A 27 11.70 -5.97 -19.91
CA TYR A 27 10.53 -5.37 -19.25
C TYR A 27 10.66 -3.84 -19.04
N LEU A 28 11.72 -3.20 -19.54
CA LEU A 28 11.99 -1.78 -19.29
C LEU A 28 10.89 -0.84 -19.77
N GLU A 29 10.09 -1.25 -20.76
CA GLU A 29 8.95 -0.47 -21.27
C GLU A 29 7.85 -0.26 -20.21
N PHE A 30 7.85 -1.03 -19.13
CA PHE A 30 6.94 -0.90 -18.00
C PHE A 30 7.56 -0.12 -16.81
N GLY A 31 8.71 0.53 -17.01
CA GLY A 31 9.39 1.30 -15.98
C GLY A 31 10.10 0.39 -14.99
N GLY A 32 9.57 0.23 -13.78
CA GLY A 32 10.16 -0.55 -12.68
C GLY A 32 9.07 -1.14 -11.80
N GLY A 33 9.40 -1.49 -10.54
CA GLY A 33 8.42 -1.77 -9.49
C GLY A 33 7.21 -2.57 -9.96
N HIS A 34 6.03 -1.97 -9.80
CA HIS A 34 4.73 -2.58 -10.16
C HIS A 34 4.64 -2.93 -11.64
N GLY A 35 5.08 -2.05 -12.54
CA GLY A 35 4.96 -2.27 -13.99
C GLY A 35 5.76 -3.48 -14.46
N ILE A 36 7.04 -3.58 -14.08
CA ILE A 36 7.85 -4.76 -14.42
C ILE A 36 7.26 -6.02 -13.80
N GLY A 37 6.85 -5.98 -12.54
CA GLY A 37 6.33 -7.18 -11.89
C GLY A 37 4.98 -7.64 -12.45
N SER A 38 4.10 -6.75 -12.90
CA SER A 38 2.88 -7.12 -13.66
C SER A 38 3.23 -7.79 -14.99
N ALA A 39 4.21 -7.26 -15.73
CA ALA A 39 4.65 -7.84 -17.00
C ALA A 39 5.30 -9.22 -16.80
N VAL A 40 6.11 -9.38 -15.75
CA VAL A 40 6.70 -10.66 -15.36
C VAL A 40 5.61 -11.66 -14.96
N PHE A 41 4.61 -11.24 -14.18
CA PHE A 41 3.49 -12.11 -13.80
C PHE A 41 2.74 -12.60 -15.02
N PHE A 42 2.36 -11.69 -15.93
CA PHE A 42 1.68 -12.04 -17.17
C PHE A 42 2.50 -13.03 -18.01
N ASP A 43 3.79 -12.75 -18.22
CA ASP A 43 4.65 -13.56 -19.07
C ASP A 43 4.90 -14.98 -18.54
N LEU A 44 4.89 -15.16 -17.21
CA LEU A 44 5.21 -16.44 -16.58
C LEU A 44 3.97 -17.30 -16.32
N VAL A 45 2.83 -16.70 -15.96
CA VAL A 45 1.65 -17.44 -15.50
C VAL A 45 0.32 -16.90 -16.04
N GLY A 46 0.30 -15.84 -16.85
CA GLY A 46 -0.93 -15.23 -17.35
C GLY A 46 -1.81 -16.20 -18.15
N ASP A 47 -1.21 -17.08 -18.95
CA ASP A 47 -1.91 -18.09 -19.76
C ASP A 47 -2.46 -19.27 -18.95
N GLN A 48 -2.06 -19.40 -17.69
CA GLN A 48 -2.48 -20.44 -16.76
C GLN A 48 -3.61 -19.99 -15.83
N LEU A 49 -3.99 -18.71 -15.87
CA LEU A 49 -5.09 -18.19 -15.05
C LEU A 49 -6.44 -18.74 -15.49
N PRO A 50 -7.39 -18.97 -14.56
CA PRO A 50 -7.29 -18.72 -13.10
C PRO A 50 -6.72 -19.89 -12.28
N PHE A 51 -6.12 -19.58 -11.13
CA PHE A 51 -5.78 -20.52 -10.05
C PHE A 51 -5.83 -19.80 -8.69
N GLU A 52 -5.77 -20.54 -7.59
CA GLU A 52 -5.84 -19.98 -6.22
C GLU A 52 -4.49 -19.42 -5.74
N ALA A 53 -4.49 -18.47 -4.82
CA ALA A 53 -3.27 -17.78 -4.37
C ALA A 53 -2.31 -18.63 -3.55
N PHE A 54 -2.76 -19.75 -2.98
CA PHE A 54 -1.89 -20.72 -2.30
C PHE A 54 -1.39 -21.84 -3.22
N ASP A 55 -1.75 -21.81 -4.50
CA ASP A 55 -1.21 -22.72 -5.51
C ASP A 55 0.30 -22.46 -5.71
N PRO A 56 1.15 -23.52 -5.84
CA PRO A 56 2.57 -23.36 -6.13
C PRO A 56 2.89 -22.52 -7.38
N ARG A 57 1.96 -22.46 -8.36
CA ARG A 57 2.07 -21.60 -9.55
C ARG A 57 1.98 -20.11 -9.24
N ASN A 58 1.33 -19.72 -8.14
CA ASN A 58 1.29 -18.31 -7.76
C ASN A 58 2.71 -17.78 -7.53
N LEU A 59 2.96 -16.57 -7.99
CA LEU A 59 4.26 -15.94 -7.88
C LEU A 59 4.29 -15.00 -6.66
N ILE A 60 5.43 -14.93 -6.00
CA ILE A 60 5.79 -13.76 -5.19
C ILE A 60 6.83 -12.99 -5.96
N ILE A 61 6.45 -11.80 -6.39
CA ILE A 61 7.33 -10.90 -7.14
C ILE A 61 7.62 -9.70 -6.25
N MET A 62 8.90 -9.46 -5.96
CA MET A 62 9.35 -8.25 -5.27
C MET A 62 10.24 -7.43 -6.19
N MET A 63 9.83 -6.21 -6.50
CA MET A 63 10.52 -5.35 -7.48
C MET A 63 10.94 -4.03 -6.86
N ALA A 64 12.15 -3.60 -7.20
CA ALA A 64 12.65 -2.27 -6.92
C ALA A 64 12.22 -1.28 -8.02
N SER A 65 12.17 0.00 -7.63
CA SER A 65 12.15 1.10 -8.58
C SER A 65 13.59 1.43 -9.04
N PRO A 66 13.78 2.06 -10.21
CA PRO A 66 15.07 2.61 -10.62
C PRO A 66 15.67 3.61 -9.63
N PHE A 67 14.85 4.20 -8.76
CA PHE A 67 15.32 5.08 -7.69
C PHE A 67 15.89 4.33 -6.49
N SER A 68 15.53 3.07 -6.28
CA SER A 68 15.97 2.33 -5.10
C SER A 68 17.49 2.25 -5.02
N GLY A 69 18.04 2.55 -3.84
CA GLY A 69 19.49 2.66 -3.63
C GLY A 69 20.11 3.99 -4.06
N THR A 70 19.33 4.92 -4.62
CA THR A 70 19.78 6.29 -4.96
C THR A 70 19.38 7.32 -3.87
N PHE A 71 19.85 8.56 -4.03
CA PHE A 71 19.54 9.68 -3.14
C PHE A 71 18.23 10.43 -3.45
N MET A 72 17.33 9.83 -4.24
CA MET A 72 16.01 10.37 -4.51
C MET A 72 15.24 10.44 -3.17
N PRO A 73 14.58 11.57 -2.83
CA PRO A 73 13.82 11.70 -1.59
C PRO A 73 12.68 10.68 -1.40
N GLY A 74 12.96 9.58 -0.69
CA GLY A 74 11.98 8.54 -0.39
C GLY A 74 12.06 7.27 -1.25
N SER A 75 13.21 6.97 -1.85
CA SER A 75 13.45 5.85 -2.78
C SER A 75 13.37 4.42 -2.21
N GLY A 76 13.10 4.26 -0.92
CA GLY A 76 13.13 2.98 -0.21
C GLY A 76 11.87 2.11 -0.31
N ARG A 77 11.06 2.23 -1.37
CA ARG A 77 9.82 1.45 -1.55
C ARG A 77 10.10 0.11 -2.24
N CYS A 78 9.30 -0.90 -1.90
CA CYS A 78 9.32 -2.25 -2.47
C CYS A 78 7.90 -2.62 -2.90
N GLU A 79 7.71 -2.93 -4.18
CA GLU A 79 6.46 -3.49 -4.67
C GLU A 79 6.46 -5.00 -4.50
N VAL A 80 5.37 -5.55 -3.97
CA VAL A 80 5.12 -6.98 -3.81
C VAL A 80 3.87 -7.34 -4.59
N GLN A 81 3.95 -8.30 -5.51
CA GLN A 81 2.87 -8.68 -6.42
C GLN A 81 2.69 -10.19 -6.51
N GLY A 82 1.46 -10.58 -6.86
CA GLY A 82 1.00 -11.96 -7.02
C GLY A 82 -0.51 -12.04 -6.82
N LEU A 83 -1.08 -13.25 -6.83
CA LEU A 83 -2.46 -13.43 -6.38
C LEU A 83 -2.54 -13.20 -4.87
N GLY A 84 -3.48 -12.35 -4.45
CA GLY A 84 -3.66 -11.96 -3.06
C GLY A 84 -4.71 -12.84 -2.35
N PRO A 85 -4.31 -13.76 -1.45
CA PRO A 85 -5.26 -14.61 -0.73
C PRO A 85 -6.26 -13.85 0.14
N MET A 86 -5.96 -12.60 0.49
CA MET A 86 -6.87 -11.73 1.24
C MET A 86 -8.12 -11.33 0.44
N LEU A 87 -7.97 -11.14 -0.87
CA LEU A 87 -9.02 -10.55 -1.71
C LEU A 87 -10.21 -11.49 -1.85
N TYR A 88 -11.38 -10.89 -2.05
CA TYR A 88 -12.68 -11.56 -2.07
C TYR A 88 -13.64 -10.83 -3.02
N PRO A 89 -14.54 -11.50 -3.77
CA PRO A 89 -14.81 -12.94 -3.77
C PRO A 89 -13.73 -13.78 -4.47
N VAL A 90 -12.91 -13.14 -5.30
CA VAL A 90 -11.80 -13.79 -6.01
C VAL A 90 -10.48 -13.32 -5.44
N GLU A 91 -9.50 -14.21 -5.38
CA GLU A 91 -8.12 -13.94 -4.98
C GLU A 91 -7.38 -13.27 -6.14
N TRP A 92 -7.77 -12.03 -6.43
CA TRP A 92 -7.29 -11.28 -7.58
C TRP A 92 -5.76 -11.10 -7.56
N PHE A 93 -5.19 -10.95 -8.75
CA PHE A 93 -3.87 -10.35 -8.90
C PHE A 93 -3.89 -8.98 -8.25
N GLY A 94 -3.02 -8.79 -7.28
CA GLY A 94 -2.96 -7.57 -6.49
C GLY A 94 -1.53 -7.23 -6.15
N HIS A 95 -1.37 -6.10 -5.50
CA HIS A 95 -0.08 -5.67 -5.01
C HIS A 95 -0.16 -5.09 -3.62
N SER A 96 0.99 -5.00 -2.98
CA SER A 96 1.21 -4.40 -1.67
C SER A 96 2.58 -3.74 -1.70
N ASN A 97 2.79 -2.69 -0.91
CA ASN A 97 4.05 -1.97 -0.93
C ASN A 97 4.53 -1.67 0.49
N PHE A 98 5.82 -1.89 0.73
CA PHE A 98 6.47 -1.54 1.99
C PHE A 98 7.71 -0.66 1.79
N GLY A 99 8.03 0.14 2.80
CA GLY A 99 9.21 1.01 2.81
C GLY A 99 10.42 0.38 3.53
N GLY A 100 11.42 1.20 3.83
CA GLY A 100 12.61 0.78 4.59
C GLY A 100 13.83 0.80 3.70
N ARG A 101 14.67 -0.24 3.78
CA ARG A 101 15.95 -0.34 3.05
C ARG A 101 16.11 -1.61 2.22
N PHE A 102 15.08 -2.45 2.15
CA PHE A 102 15.11 -3.73 1.45
C PHE A 102 15.52 -3.61 -0.02
N THR A 103 14.82 -2.78 -0.79
CA THR A 103 15.15 -2.58 -2.21
C THR A 103 16.48 -1.86 -2.42
N ALA A 104 16.91 -1.00 -1.49
CA ALA A 104 18.24 -0.42 -1.56
C ALA A 104 19.34 -1.49 -1.46
N GLN A 105 19.24 -2.41 -0.49
CA GLN A 105 20.18 -3.52 -0.36
C GLN A 105 20.11 -4.51 -1.53
N MET A 106 18.91 -4.80 -2.04
CA MET A 106 18.72 -5.63 -3.24
C MET A 106 19.43 -5.03 -4.47
N LYS A 107 19.30 -3.71 -4.65
CA LYS A 107 19.96 -2.96 -5.71
C LYS A 107 21.49 -2.91 -5.54
N PHE A 108 21.98 -2.67 -4.32
CA PHE A 108 23.42 -2.75 -4.03
C PHE A 108 23.97 -4.16 -4.22
N ALA A 109 23.14 -5.19 -4.09
CA ALA A 109 23.51 -6.57 -4.38
C ALA A 109 23.49 -6.89 -5.88
N GLY A 110 23.07 -5.96 -6.73
CA GLY A 110 23.07 -6.13 -8.19
C GLY A 110 21.74 -6.62 -8.78
N TRP A 111 20.64 -6.59 -8.03
CA TRP A 111 19.35 -7.14 -8.45
C TRP A 111 18.25 -6.08 -8.54
N ASP A 112 17.47 -6.09 -9.63
CA ASP A 112 16.30 -5.22 -9.82
C ASP A 112 15.05 -5.78 -9.12
N GLY A 113 15.05 -7.08 -8.83
CA GLY A 113 13.93 -7.75 -8.17
C GLY A 113 14.19 -9.24 -7.94
N ILE A 114 13.21 -9.90 -7.34
CA ILE A 114 13.16 -11.34 -7.16
C ILE A 114 11.76 -11.88 -7.48
N VAL A 115 11.71 -13.00 -8.19
CA VAL A 115 10.52 -13.80 -8.50
C VAL A 115 10.67 -15.15 -7.82
N VAL A 116 9.71 -15.51 -6.99
CA VAL A 116 9.67 -16.81 -6.30
C VAL A 116 8.50 -17.64 -6.81
N GLU A 117 8.81 -18.85 -7.26
CA GLU A 117 7.87 -19.83 -7.81
C GLU A 117 7.92 -21.15 -7.02
N GLY A 118 6.89 -21.98 -7.20
CA GLY A 118 6.82 -23.28 -6.56
C GLY A 118 6.67 -23.19 -5.04
N ALA A 119 6.93 -24.31 -4.36
CA ALA A 119 6.93 -24.45 -2.92
C ALA A 119 8.02 -25.43 -2.49
N SER A 120 8.72 -25.12 -1.40
CA SER A 120 9.76 -26.01 -0.84
C SER A 120 9.10 -27.13 -0.02
N GLU A 121 9.72 -28.30 0.03
CA GLU A 121 9.27 -29.42 0.89
C GLU A 121 9.43 -29.09 2.38
N ASN A 122 10.49 -28.38 2.75
CA ASN A 122 10.79 -27.97 4.12
C ASN A 122 10.84 -26.43 4.24
N PRO A 123 10.64 -25.86 5.45
CA PRO A 123 10.87 -24.45 5.71
C PRO A 123 12.24 -23.96 5.23
N VAL A 124 12.27 -22.88 4.45
CA VAL A 124 13.49 -22.26 3.92
C VAL A 124 13.45 -20.74 4.02
N TYR A 125 14.61 -20.10 3.89
CA TYR A 125 14.73 -18.69 3.55
C TYR A 125 15.71 -18.48 2.41
N ILE A 126 15.55 -17.40 1.65
CA ILE A 126 16.48 -17.03 0.57
C ILE A 126 17.44 -15.98 1.11
N ASP A 127 18.73 -16.22 1.01
CA ASP A 127 19.78 -15.27 1.40
C ASP A 127 20.64 -14.88 0.20
N VAL A 128 20.79 -13.57 0.00
CA VAL A 128 21.51 -12.99 -1.12
C VAL A 128 22.55 -12.02 -0.59
N VAL A 129 23.82 -12.38 -0.77
CA VAL A 129 24.97 -11.52 -0.49
C VAL A 129 25.65 -11.20 -1.82
N ASN A 130 25.45 -9.99 -2.32
CA ASN A 130 25.80 -9.60 -3.68
C ASN A 130 25.22 -10.59 -4.71
N ASP A 131 26.08 -11.26 -5.49
CA ASP A 131 25.67 -12.23 -6.49
C ASP A 131 25.51 -13.66 -5.94
N LYS A 132 25.85 -13.90 -4.67
CA LYS A 132 25.74 -15.22 -4.05
C LYS A 132 24.33 -15.41 -3.50
N VAL A 133 23.53 -16.20 -4.21
CA VAL A 133 22.16 -16.57 -3.82
C VAL A 133 22.17 -17.97 -3.21
N LYS A 134 21.50 -18.13 -2.07
CA LYS A 134 21.30 -19.42 -1.42
C LYS A 134 19.86 -19.61 -0.95
N ILE A 135 19.41 -20.86 -0.97
CA ILE A 135 18.20 -21.31 -0.29
C ILE A 135 18.65 -22.05 0.96
N GLU A 136 18.49 -21.43 2.13
CA GLU A 136 18.98 -21.91 3.42
C GLU A 136 17.84 -22.57 4.22
N ASP A 137 18.16 -23.59 5.02
CA ASP A 137 17.18 -24.27 5.87
C ASP A 137 16.67 -23.33 6.98
N ALA A 138 15.35 -23.26 7.13
CA ALA A 138 14.68 -22.52 8.19
C ALA A 138 14.04 -23.44 9.25
N THR A 139 14.11 -24.77 9.06
CA THR A 139 13.43 -25.76 9.91
C THR A 139 13.85 -25.60 11.36
N ASN A 140 15.15 -25.46 11.62
CA ASN A 140 15.69 -25.30 12.96
C ASN A 140 16.13 -23.85 13.22
N GLY A 141 15.42 -23.20 14.14
CA GLY A 141 15.82 -21.90 14.69
C GLY A 141 15.51 -20.68 13.81
N VAL A 142 14.55 -20.77 12.88
CA VAL A 142 13.95 -19.57 12.23
C VAL A 142 12.44 -19.75 12.02
N TRP A 143 11.98 -20.89 11.53
CA TRP A 143 10.55 -21.21 11.46
C TRP A 143 9.94 -21.26 12.87
N GLY A 144 8.74 -20.71 13.04
CA GLY A 144 8.09 -20.51 14.34
C GLY A 144 8.49 -19.22 15.05
N MET A 145 9.61 -18.58 14.69
CA MET A 145 9.98 -17.28 15.25
C MET A 145 9.03 -16.18 14.80
N ASP A 146 8.88 -15.16 15.62
CA ASP A 146 8.23 -13.92 15.21
C ASP A 146 9.06 -13.19 14.14
N THR A 147 8.46 -12.19 13.50
CA THR A 147 9.12 -11.50 12.38
C THR A 147 10.37 -10.74 12.78
N TRP A 148 10.52 -10.30 14.02
CA TRP A 148 11.68 -9.53 14.44
C TRP A 148 12.84 -10.44 14.82
N ASP A 149 12.55 -11.50 15.57
CA ASP A 149 13.55 -12.49 15.95
C ASP A 149 14.08 -13.23 14.72
N ALA A 150 13.21 -13.59 13.77
CA ALA A 150 13.64 -14.19 12.50
C ALA A 150 14.58 -13.28 11.71
N GLN A 151 14.29 -11.98 11.61
CA GLN A 151 15.15 -11.03 10.90
C GLN A 151 16.52 -10.88 11.58
N GLN A 152 16.55 -10.84 12.93
CA GLN A 152 17.80 -10.75 13.69
C GLN A 152 18.65 -12.02 13.53
N GLU A 153 18.03 -13.19 13.67
CA GLU A 153 18.75 -14.46 13.55
C GLU A 153 19.27 -14.70 12.13
N ILE A 154 18.47 -14.39 11.10
CA ILE A 154 18.94 -14.45 9.70
C ILE A 154 20.10 -13.48 9.48
N SER A 155 20.03 -12.26 10.02
CA SER A 155 21.12 -11.28 9.89
C SER A 155 22.41 -11.78 10.55
N ARG A 156 22.30 -12.42 11.72
CA ARG A 156 23.43 -13.03 12.43
C ARG A 156 24.01 -14.21 11.66
N ARG A 157 23.18 -15.05 11.03
CA ARG A 157 23.64 -16.17 10.19
C ARG A 157 24.32 -15.71 8.91
N ALA A 158 23.78 -14.68 8.25
CA ALA A 158 24.32 -14.13 7.02
C ALA A 158 25.68 -13.46 7.21
N VAL A 159 25.88 -12.77 8.35
CA VAL A 159 27.16 -12.12 8.70
C VAL A 159 27.52 -12.35 10.18
N PRO A 160 28.06 -13.52 10.57
CA PRO A 160 28.33 -13.86 11.98
C PRO A 160 29.28 -12.92 12.72
N GLY A 161 30.19 -12.27 11.99
CA GLY A 161 31.14 -11.30 12.54
C GLY A 161 30.62 -9.87 12.64
N LEU A 162 29.37 -9.59 12.24
CA LEU A 162 28.84 -8.23 12.22
C LEU A 162 28.64 -7.67 13.62
N ARG A 163 29.40 -6.62 13.94
CA ARG A 163 29.27 -5.84 15.17
C ARG A 163 28.92 -4.41 14.81
N ARG A 164 28.11 -3.79 15.66
CA ARG A 164 27.62 -2.42 15.41
C ARG A 164 28.80 -1.44 15.36
N GLY A 165 28.97 -0.78 14.22
CA GLY A 165 30.02 0.23 14.01
C GLY A 165 31.37 -0.35 13.59
N GLU A 166 31.49 -1.67 13.44
CA GLU A 166 32.69 -2.34 12.98
C GLU A 166 32.51 -2.88 11.56
N TRP A 167 33.62 -3.00 10.83
CA TRP A 167 33.63 -3.65 9.53
C TRP A 167 33.58 -5.17 9.70
N ALA A 168 32.64 -5.82 9.02
CA ALA A 168 32.59 -7.26 8.89
C ALA A 168 33.12 -7.67 7.52
N GLU A 169 33.95 -8.71 7.50
CA GLU A 169 34.40 -9.33 6.26
C GLU A 169 33.27 -10.16 5.64
N LEU A 170 33.08 -9.98 4.34
CA LEU A 170 32.27 -10.79 3.45
C LEU A 170 33.20 -11.61 2.53
N ALA A 171 32.63 -12.48 1.70
CA ALA A 171 33.41 -13.21 0.71
C ALA A 171 34.19 -12.27 -0.22
N GLN A 172 35.28 -12.78 -0.82
CA GLN A 172 36.09 -12.09 -1.83
C GLN A 172 36.73 -10.77 -1.32
N SER A 173 37.18 -10.74 -0.06
CA SER A 173 37.84 -9.57 0.54
C SER A 173 36.99 -8.29 0.49
N CYS A 174 35.67 -8.46 0.45
CA CYS A 174 34.72 -7.37 0.55
C CYS A 174 34.39 -7.13 2.02
N TYR A 175 34.21 -5.87 2.43
CA TYR A 175 33.85 -5.54 3.80
C TYR A 175 32.56 -4.74 3.82
N THR A 176 31.79 -4.87 4.90
CA THR A 176 30.55 -4.12 5.09
C THR A 176 30.37 -3.68 6.53
N THR A 177 29.70 -2.54 6.69
CA THR A 177 29.10 -2.10 7.97
C THR A 177 27.58 -2.23 7.94
N GLN A 178 27.02 -2.72 6.83
CA GLN A 178 25.58 -2.85 6.62
C GLN A 178 25.06 -4.14 7.27
N ILE A 179 23.90 -4.05 7.89
CA ILE A 179 23.12 -5.21 8.33
C ILE A 179 22.33 -5.73 7.12
N PRO A 180 22.17 -7.05 6.92
CA PRO A 180 21.27 -7.58 5.89
C PRO A 180 19.86 -6.98 5.99
N ALA A 181 19.24 -6.63 4.86
CA ALA A 181 17.84 -6.26 4.82
C ALA A 181 16.98 -7.51 4.63
N VAL A 182 16.28 -7.88 5.69
CA VAL A 182 15.43 -9.08 5.69
C VAL A 182 13.96 -8.68 5.64
N VAL A 183 13.19 -9.34 4.79
CA VAL A 183 11.72 -9.31 4.83
C VAL A 183 11.23 -10.71 5.22
N ALA A 184 10.33 -10.81 6.20
CA ALA A 184 9.90 -12.08 6.76
C ALA A 184 8.38 -12.16 6.93
N CYS A 185 7.84 -13.37 6.84
CA CYS A 185 6.52 -13.69 7.37
C CYS A 185 6.62 -14.10 8.85
N GLY A 186 5.55 -13.88 9.62
CA GLY A 186 5.46 -14.31 11.03
C GLY A 186 4.69 -15.61 11.18
N PRO A 187 4.38 -16.02 12.42
CA PRO A 187 3.53 -17.19 12.70
C PRO A 187 2.20 -17.18 11.93
N ALA A 188 1.59 -16.00 11.74
CA ALA A 188 0.39 -15.87 10.91
C ALA A 188 0.62 -16.34 9.46
N GLY A 189 1.77 -16.00 8.90
CA GLY A 189 2.15 -16.40 7.54
C GLY A 189 2.43 -17.88 7.44
N GLU A 190 3.19 -18.44 8.37
CA GLU A 190 3.49 -19.89 8.47
C GLU A 190 2.22 -20.74 8.55
N ARG A 191 1.18 -20.22 9.20
CA ARG A 191 -0.15 -20.84 9.27
C ARG A 191 -1.06 -20.44 8.11
N LYS A 192 -0.54 -19.84 7.03
CA LYS A 192 -1.29 -19.44 5.82
C LYS A 192 -2.50 -18.55 6.13
N SER A 193 -2.41 -17.68 7.12
CA SER A 193 -3.48 -16.71 7.41
C SER A 193 -3.65 -15.74 6.23
N ARG A 194 -4.89 -15.44 5.86
CA ARG A 194 -5.20 -14.46 4.81
C ARG A 194 -4.97 -13.02 5.26
N LEU A 195 -4.77 -12.81 6.57
CA LEU A 195 -4.37 -11.54 7.17
C LEU A 195 -2.86 -11.40 7.34
N ALA A 196 -2.07 -12.40 6.92
CA ALA A 196 -0.64 -12.38 7.14
C ALA A 196 0.06 -11.37 6.22
N ALA A 197 0.84 -10.49 6.83
CA ALA A 197 1.66 -9.50 6.18
C ALA A 197 3.12 -9.97 6.07
N LEU A 198 3.87 -9.28 5.21
CA LEU A 198 5.33 -9.36 5.18
C LEU A 198 5.91 -8.15 5.89
N LEU A 199 6.87 -8.37 6.79
CA LEU A 199 7.52 -7.30 7.56
C LEU A 199 8.99 -7.17 7.21
N HIS A 200 9.42 -5.91 7.05
CA HIS A 200 10.81 -5.52 6.95
C HIS A 200 11.16 -4.47 8.00
N GLY A 201 12.26 -4.71 8.71
CA GLY A 201 12.58 -3.98 9.92
C GLY A 201 11.43 -4.09 10.93
N PRO A 202 11.26 -3.10 11.79
CA PRO A 202 10.35 -3.26 12.91
C PRO A 202 8.91 -2.76 12.65
N GLY A 203 8.61 -2.33 11.41
CA GLY A 203 7.24 -1.90 11.09
C GLY A 203 6.98 -1.44 9.66
N SER A 204 7.89 -1.64 8.70
CA SER A 204 7.52 -1.52 7.29
C SER A 204 6.82 -2.81 6.87
N GLN A 205 5.60 -2.69 6.35
CA GLN A 205 4.77 -3.87 6.09
C GLN A 205 4.10 -3.84 4.73
N ALA A 206 4.07 -4.99 4.07
CA ALA A 206 3.13 -5.29 3.00
C ALA A 206 1.82 -5.78 3.65
N ALA A 207 0.98 -4.85 4.10
CA ALA A 207 -0.18 -5.12 4.96
C ALA A 207 -1.39 -5.73 4.24
N LEU A 208 -1.52 -5.44 2.95
CA LEU A 208 -2.66 -5.86 2.12
C LEU A 208 -2.28 -7.04 1.21
N CYS A 209 -3.30 -7.66 0.63
CA CYS A 209 -3.25 -8.85 -0.23
C CYS A 209 -2.92 -10.17 0.49
N GLY A 210 -2.33 -10.16 1.68
CA GLY A 210 -2.10 -11.38 2.47
C GLY A 210 -0.86 -12.18 2.04
N PHE A 211 0.16 -11.51 1.47
CA PHE A 211 1.36 -12.17 0.95
C PHE A 211 2.20 -12.92 2.00
N GLY A 212 2.03 -12.62 3.30
CA GLY A 212 2.62 -13.42 4.36
C GLY A 212 2.09 -14.86 4.37
N GLY A 213 0.82 -15.06 4.02
CA GLY A 213 0.21 -16.38 3.91
C GLY A 213 0.71 -17.14 2.68
N VAL A 214 1.00 -16.42 1.59
CA VAL A 214 1.61 -17.00 0.39
C VAL A 214 3.04 -17.47 0.69
N PHE A 215 3.81 -16.69 1.46
CA PHE A 215 5.12 -17.14 1.98
C PHE A 215 5.00 -18.50 2.70
N GLY A 216 4.07 -18.63 3.66
CA GLY A 216 3.84 -19.90 4.34
C GLY A 216 3.32 -21.02 3.44
N SER A 217 2.52 -20.71 2.41
CA SER A 217 2.08 -21.71 1.43
C SER A 217 3.23 -22.34 0.64
N LYS A 218 4.34 -21.60 0.53
CA LYS A 218 5.57 -22.02 -0.16
C LYS A 218 6.66 -22.56 0.76
N ASN A 219 6.38 -22.68 2.07
CA ASN A 219 7.37 -22.93 3.11
C ASN A 219 8.54 -21.93 3.09
N LEU A 220 8.29 -20.69 2.66
CA LEU A 220 9.27 -19.61 2.62
C LEU A 220 9.08 -18.73 3.86
N LYS A 221 10.11 -18.63 4.70
CA LYS A 221 10.12 -17.80 5.90
C LYS A 221 10.47 -16.35 5.60
N ALA A 222 11.52 -16.15 4.79
CA ALA A 222 12.10 -14.84 4.58
C ALA A 222 12.90 -14.74 3.29
N ILE A 223 13.15 -13.50 2.87
CA ILE A 223 14.12 -13.14 1.83
C ILE A 223 15.06 -12.10 2.43
N SER A 224 16.36 -12.30 2.27
CA SER A 224 17.44 -11.47 2.80
C SER A 224 18.32 -10.96 1.67
N PHE A 225 18.61 -9.65 1.67
CA PHE A 225 19.57 -9.04 0.78
C PHE A 225 20.62 -8.26 1.57
N LEU A 226 21.89 -8.46 1.22
CA LEU A 226 23.02 -7.64 1.61
C LEU A 226 23.82 -7.29 0.36
N GLY A 227 23.97 -6.00 0.11
CA GLY A 227 24.65 -5.49 -1.08
C GLY A 227 25.74 -4.49 -0.72
N THR A 228 26.87 -4.56 -1.43
CA THR A 228 28.00 -3.62 -1.26
C THR A 228 28.35 -2.84 -2.53
N GLY A 229 27.60 -3.03 -3.61
CA GLY A 229 27.75 -2.30 -4.87
C GLY A 229 27.05 -0.95 -4.90
N GLY A 230 27.19 -0.25 -6.02
CA GLY A 230 26.50 1.01 -6.32
C GLY A 230 25.35 0.84 -7.30
N VAL A 231 24.51 1.87 -7.40
CA VAL A 231 23.44 1.96 -8.41
C VAL A 231 23.84 2.98 -9.47
N PRO A 232 23.82 2.65 -10.78
CA PRO A 232 24.19 3.59 -11.82
C PRO A 232 23.15 4.73 -11.90
N ILE A 233 23.59 5.93 -12.26
CA ILE A 233 22.72 7.11 -12.49
C ILE A 233 23.12 7.68 -13.84
N ALA A 234 22.15 7.89 -14.74
CA ALA A 234 22.42 8.33 -16.11
C ALA A 234 23.07 9.74 -16.16
N ASP A 235 22.54 10.69 -15.39
CA ASP A 235 23.11 12.02 -15.21
C ASP A 235 23.20 12.38 -13.72
N PRO A 236 24.36 12.09 -13.07
CA PRO A 236 24.57 12.40 -11.67
C PRO A 236 24.47 13.89 -11.33
N LYS A 237 24.84 14.78 -12.26
CA LYS A 237 24.77 16.23 -12.05
C LYS A 237 23.33 16.70 -12.04
N ALA A 238 22.55 16.37 -13.07
CA ALA A 238 21.13 16.72 -13.13
C ALA A 238 20.36 16.12 -11.94
N PHE A 239 20.74 14.92 -11.50
CA PHE A 239 20.14 14.30 -10.33
C PHE A 239 20.39 15.09 -9.03
N MET A 240 21.63 15.55 -8.82
CA MET A 240 21.97 16.39 -7.68
C MET A 240 21.31 17.77 -7.75
N ASP A 241 21.25 18.38 -8.94
CA ASP A 241 20.55 19.64 -9.17
C ASP A 241 19.05 19.50 -8.86
N ALA A 242 18.41 18.42 -9.31
CA ALA A 242 17.02 18.11 -8.99
C ALA A 242 16.81 17.96 -7.47
N ARG A 243 17.73 17.29 -6.77
CA ARG A 243 17.66 17.12 -5.31
C ARG A 243 17.80 18.44 -4.56
N LEU A 244 18.72 19.32 -4.98
CA LEU A 244 18.92 20.62 -4.36
C LEU A 244 17.73 21.54 -4.62
N TRP A 245 17.24 21.60 -5.87
CA TRP A 245 16.02 22.33 -6.23
C TRP A 245 14.83 21.84 -5.40
N PHE A 246 14.70 20.55 -5.19
CA PHE A 246 13.57 19.96 -4.48
C PHE A 246 13.51 20.33 -2.98
N ARG A 247 14.61 20.80 -2.38
CA ARG A 247 14.63 21.20 -0.95
C ARG A 247 13.60 22.27 -0.61
N GLN A 248 13.26 23.16 -1.54
CA GLN A 248 12.28 24.23 -1.31
C GLN A 248 10.86 23.72 -1.02
N PHE A 249 10.55 22.45 -1.36
CA PHE A 249 9.24 21.84 -1.08
C PHE A 249 9.25 21.02 0.20
N GLN A 250 10.33 21.07 0.98
CA GLN A 250 10.50 20.34 2.23
C GLN A 250 10.39 21.27 3.43
N TRP A 251 10.06 20.69 4.58
CA TRP A 251 10.09 21.40 5.86
C TRP A 251 11.51 21.91 6.12
N ASP A 252 11.64 23.23 6.22
CA ASP A 252 12.86 23.88 6.67
C ASP A 252 12.91 23.81 8.20
N VAL A 253 13.88 23.08 8.74
CA VAL A 253 14.02 22.89 10.20
C VAL A 253 14.56 24.12 10.89
N ASP A 254 15.29 24.98 10.16
CA ASP A 254 15.94 26.17 10.70
C ASP A 254 15.00 27.39 10.59
N ASN A 255 14.17 27.44 9.56
CA ASN A 255 13.21 28.51 9.33
C ASN A 255 11.87 28.01 8.73
N PRO A 256 11.07 27.25 9.50
CA PRO A 256 9.82 26.70 9.01
C PRO A 256 8.79 27.79 8.68
N ARG A 257 8.14 27.67 7.51
CA ARG A 257 7.03 28.55 7.12
C ARG A 257 5.75 28.16 7.85
N ASP A 258 5.08 29.16 8.44
CA ASP A 258 3.81 29.05 9.16
C ASP A 258 3.84 27.94 10.23
N ALA A 259 4.93 27.88 11.00
CA ALA A 259 5.18 26.80 11.96
C ALA A 259 4.04 26.65 12.96
N GLU A 260 3.42 27.76 13.38
CA GLU A 260 2.26 27.80 14.27
C GLU A 260 1.02 27.09 13.73
N ILE A 261 0.89 26.94 12.41
CA ILE A 261 -0.22 26.21 11.76
C ILE A 261 0.16 24.74 11.53
N PHE A 262 1.41 24.47 11.15
CA PHE A 262 1.85 23.16 10.64
C PHE A 262 2.63 22.31 11.66
N GLU A 263 3.00 22.87 12.81
CA GLU A 263 3.56 22.15 13.94
C GLU A 263 2.45 21.68 14.89
N GLY A 264 2.41 20.38 15.20
CA GLY A 264 1.44 19.82 16.16
C GLY A 264 -0.01 19.69 15.68
N SER A 265 -0.36 20.15 14.48
CA SER A 265 -1.72 20.01 13.90
C SER A 265 -1.88 18.73 13.05
N GLY A 266 -3.11 18.40 12.64
CA GLY A 266 -3.39 17.33 11.67
C GLY A 266 -2.72 17.56 10.31
N TYR A 267 -2.29 18.79 10.02
CA TYR A 267 -1.49 19.14 8.85
C TYR A 267 -0.06 18.64 8.91
N SER A 268 0.48 18.44 10.11
CA SER A 268 1.88 18.09 10.31
C SER A 268 2.24 16.71 9.77
N LEU A 269 1.26 15.81 9.56
CA LEU A 269 1.50 14.40 9.20
C LEU A 269 2.35 14.25 7.93
N ILE A 270 2.23 15.16 6.96
CA ILE A 270 2.93 15.02 5.67
C ILE A 270 3.80 16.24 5.32
N ASN A 271 3.30 17.47 5.46
CA ASN A 271 4.11 18.65 5.14
C ASN A 271 4.75 19.35 6.35
N GLY A 272 4.50 18.88 7.57
CA GLY A 272 5.12 19.40 8.79
C GLY A 272 6.48 18.79 9.11
N ALA A 273 6.98 19.13 10.30
CA ALA A 273 8.26 18.66 10.82
C ALA A 273 8.43 17.11 10.74
N PRO A 274 9.67 16.59 10.62
CA PRO A 274 9.98 15.17 10.72
C PRO A 274 9.26 14.47 11.89
N SER A 275 9.06 13.15 11.81
CA SER A 275 8.40 12.30 12.83
C SER A 275 6.87 12.39 12.96
N GLY A 276 6.17 12.99 11.99
CA GLY A 276 4.71 13.17 12.09
C GLY A 276 3.84 11.98 11.68
N GLY A 277 4.36 10.82 11.28
CA GLY A 277 3.53 9.70 10.80
C GLY A 277 2.93 8.81 11.89
N ASN A 278 3.17 9.09 13.17
CA ASN A 278 2.68 8.28 14.29
C ASN A 278 1.56 9.01 15.05
N VAL A 279 0.34 8.51 14.87
CA VAL A 279 -0.90 9.07 15.46
C VAL A 279 -0.97 8.98 16.99
N THR A 280 -0.11 8.16 17.62
CA THR A 280 -0.02 8.01 19.09
C THR A 280 1.14 8.75 19.73
N ASN A 281 1.97 9.41 18.92
CA ASN A 281 3.16 10.11 19.40
C ASN A 281 3.01 11.65 19.33
N GLY A 282 1.83 12.16 19.00
CA GLY A 282 1.50 13.59 18.95
C GLY A 282 0.68 14.11 20.14
N GLY A 283 0.90 13.60 21.36
CA GLY A 283 0.08 13.93 22.54
C GLY A 283 0.89 14.33 23.78
N PRO A 284 0.22 14.68 24.90
CA PRO A 284 0.85 15.28 26.09
C PRO A 284 1.88 14.38 26.79
N ASN A 285 1.83 13.05 26.57
CA ASN A 285 2.76 12.09 27.17
C ASN A 285 3.90 11.69 26.22
N ARG A 286 4.22 12.53 25.23
CA ARG A 286 5.34 12.29 24.31
C ARG A 286 6.67 12.45 25.07
N VAL A 287 7.40 11.36 25.23
CA VAL A 287 8.80 11.39 25.70
C VAL A 287 9.74 11.85 24.58
N PRO A 288 10.98 12.31 24.89
CA PRO A 288 11.96 12.67 23.87
C PRO A 288 12.09 11.59 22.80
N ALA A 289 12.21 12.02 21.56
CA ALA A 289 12.15 11.10 20.42
C ALA A 289 12.94 11.61 19.23
N ARG A 290 13.43 10.68 18.40
CA ARG A 290 14.10 11.00 17.14
C ARG A 290 13.33 10.48 15.93
N ALA A 291 13.37 11.21 14.83
CA ALA A 291 12.80 10.76 13.57
C ALA A 291 13.52 9.51 13.05
N ALA A 292 12.77 8.64 12.37
CA ALA A 292 13.28 7.49 11.65
C ALA A 292 12.63 7.42 10.26
N ALA A 293 13.41 6.98 9.27
CA ALA A 293 13.06 7.14 7.87
C ALA A 293 13.23 5.83 7.08
N CYS A 294 12.46 5.70 6.00
CA CYS A 294 12.84 4.80 4.90
C CYS A 294 14.11 5.34 4.22
N ALA A 295 14.78 4.51 3.43
CA ALA A 295 15.98 4.93 2.70
C ALA A 295 15.76 6.25 1.95
N SER A 296 16.68 7.19 2.15
CA SER A 296 16.71 8.51 1.51
C SER A 296 15.50 9.43 1.79
N CYS A 297 14.60 9.09 2.72
CA CYS A 297 13.38 9.88 2.95
C CYS A 297 13.64 11.03 3.94
N PRO A 298 13.61 12.31 3.52
CA PRO A 298 13.81 13.45 4.44
C PRO A 298 12.60 13.67 5.36
N ARG A 299 11.42 13.11 5.02
CA ARG A 299 10.21 13.24 5.85
C ARG A 299 10.34 12.51 7.18
N GLY A 300 11.03 11.37 7.22
CA GLY A 300 11.21 10.58 8.43
C GLY A 300 9.92 10.36 9.22
N CYS A 301 8.89 9.77 8.62
CA CYS A 301 7.56 9.68 9.23
C CYS A 301 7.52 8.80 10.50
N LYS A 302 8.55 7.97 10.73
CA LYS A 302 8.64 7.12 11.93
C LYS A 302 9.30 7.87 13.09
N MET A 303 9.14 7.32 14.29
CA MET A 303 9.68 7.92 15.50
C MET A 303 10.23 6.82 16.42
N ARG A 304 11.44 7.04 16.95
CA ARG A 304 12.06 6.24 18.01
C ARG A 304 11.96 7.01 19.32
N LEU A 305 11.24 6.43 20.28
CA LEU A 305 11.02 7.04 21.59
C LEU A 305 12.17 6.68 22.54
N ALA A 306 12.58 7.60 23.41
CA ALA A 306 13.61 7.37 24.43
C ALA A 306 13.22 6.28 25.44
N SER A 307 11.91 6.06 25.65
CA SER A 307 11.35 4.99 26.48
C SER A 307 11.60 3.58 25.93
N ALA A 308 11.90 3.45 24.64
CA ALA A 308 12.03 2.17 23.94
C ALA A 308 10.80 1.23 24.12
N ASP A 309 9.62 1.80 24.37
CA ASP A 309 8.36 1.06 24.51
C ASP A 309 7.75 0.61 23.18
N SER A 310 8.28 1.11 22.06
CA SER A 310 7.93 0.67 20.71
C SER A 310 9.16 0.58 19.82
N ASN A 311 9.15 -0.37 18.90
CA ASN A 311 10.17 -0.51 17.86
C ASN A 311 9.78 0.25 16.57
N GLU A 312 9.43 1.54 16.65
CA GLU A 312 9.08 2.36 15.46
C GLU A 312 7.85 1.86 14.66
N ALA A 313 7.00 1.04 15.28
CA ALA A 313 5.74 0.66 14.68
C ALA A 313 4.88 1.94 14.52
N VAL A 314 4.47 2.22 13.29
CA VAL A 314 3.79 3.47 12.93
C VAL A 314 2.53 3.18 12.12
N CYS A 315 1.86 4.25 11.66
CA CYS A 315 0.70 4.22 10.79
C CYS A 315 -0.55 3.65 11.50
N ALA A 316 -1.50 3.16 10.71
CA ALA A 316 -2.81 2.73 11.18
C ALA A 316 -2.80 1.54 12.12
N GLY A 317 -1.68 0.82 12.28
CA GLY A 317 -1.57 -0.27 13.25
C GLY A 317 -1.83 0.16 14.70
N THR A 318 -1.41 1.37 15.09
CA THR A 318 -1.74 1.90 16.42
C THR A 318 -3.21 2.29 16.56
N MET A 319 -3.95 2.49 15.46
CA MET A 319 -5.40 2.67 15.50
C MET A 319 -6.13 1.35 15.74
N VAL A 320 -5.64 0.25 15.17
CA VAL A 320 -6.16 -1.11 15.40
C VAL A 320 -5.96 -1.53 16.85
N ALA A 321 -4.77 -1.30 17.38
CA ALA A 321 -4.31 -1.77 18.68
C ALA A 321 -4.58 -0.76 19.82
N ASN A 322 -5.55 0.15 19.65
CA ASN A 322 -5.83 1.20 20.64
C ASN A 322 -6.28 0.61 21.98
N VAL A 323 -5.54 0.91 23.05
CA VAL A 323 -5.85 0.51 24.43
C VAL A 323 -6.45 1.69 25.18
N GLY A 324 -7.58 1.46 25.88
CA GLY A 324 -8.25 2.47 26.69
C GLY A 324 -9.21 3.39 25.92
N GLY A 325 -9.24 3.34 24.57
CA GLY A 325 -10.27 3.99 23.75
C GLY A 325 -10.07 5.49 23.48
N GLY A 326 -8.98 6.09 23.98
CA GLY A 326 -8.63 7.48 23.71
C GLY A 326 -7.77 7.64 22.44
N GLY A 327 -8.03 8.66 21.62
CA GLY A 327 -7.22 9.02 20.44
C GLY A 327 -8.01 9.72 19.32
N MET A 328 -7.29 10.42 18.42
CA MET A 328 -7.85 11.22 17.31
C MET A 328 -8.76 10.43 16.35
N PHE A 329 -8.66 9.10 16.35
CA PHE A 329 -9.41 8.19 15.48
C PHE A 329 -10.23 7.18 16.28
N GLY A 330 -10.83 7.62 17.40
CA GLY A 330 -11.61 6.84 18.36
C GLY A 330 -12.00 5.42 17.90
N GLY A 331 -11.52 4.41 18.63
CA GLY A 331 -11.60 3.01 18.23
C GLY A 331 -12.94 2.63 17.62
N PHE A 332 -12.89 2.01 16.44
CA PHE A 332 -14.07 1.54 15.70
C PHE A 332 -15.05 0.83 16.63
N GLY A 333 -16.28 1.32 16.71
CA GLY A 333 -17.33 0.73 17.53
C GLY A 333 -17.49 1.28 18.96
N ARG A 334 -16.68 2.27 19.39
CA ARG A 334 -17.00 3.12 20.55
C ARG A 334 -17.22 4.56 20.09
N LYS A 335 -18.20 5.25 20.68
CA LYS A 335 -18.21 6.72 20.57
C LYS A 335 -16.90 7.20 21.19
N PRO A 336 -16.08 8.00 20.48
CA PRO A 336 -14.94 8.67 21.11
C PRO A 336 -15.49 9.44 22.30
N ASP A 337 -14.92 9.26 23.47
CA ASP A 337 -15.12 10.24 24.55
C ASP A 337 -14.13 11.38 24.27
N PRO A 338 -14.60 12.54 23.79
CA PRO A 338 -13.73 13.67 23.48
C PRO A 338 -12.99 14.19 24.73
N ASN A 339 -13.42 13.81 25.94
CA ASN A 339 -12.81 14.20 27.20
C ASN A 339 -11.86 13.13 27.78
N ALA A 340 -11.84 11.91 27.23
CA ALA A 340 -10.95 10.85 27.67
C ALA A 340 -9.56 11.02 27.04
N MET A 341 -8.68 11.74 27.74
CA MET A 341 -7.28 11.85 27.34
C MET A 341 -6.55 10.53 27.58
N PRO A 342 -5.76 10.02 26.60
CA PRO A 342 -4.98 8.81 26.80
C PRO A 342 -4.00 8.98 27.97
N THR A 343 -4.02 8.06 28.93
CA THR A 343 -3.00 8.00 29.99
C THR A 343 -1.66 7.57 29.39
N ALA A 344 -0.55 7.89 30.04
CA ALA A 344 0.78 7.42 29.62
C ALA A 344 0.84 5.89 29.49
N LEU A 345 0.19 5.16 30.40
CA LEU A 345 0.08 3.70 30.35
C LEU A 345 -0.70 3.22 29.13
N SER A 346 -1.85 3.83 28.82
CA SER A 346 -2.67 3.44 27.67
C SER A 346 -1.93 3.62 26.33
N GLN A 347 -1.15 4.69 26.19
CA GLN A 347 -0.33 4.93 25.00
C GLN A 347 0.82 3.92 24.88
N LYS A 348 1.53 3.65 25.98
CA LYS A 348 2.56 2.61 26.04
C LYS A 348 1.98 1.26 25.60
N LEU A 349 0.85 0.84 26.17
CA LEU A 349 0.22 -0.44 25.84
C LEU A 349 -0.29 -0.49 24.39
N THR A 350 -0.80 0.62 23.85
CA THR A 350 -1.21 0.71 22.44
C THR A 350 -0.03 0.46 21.51
N ARG A 351 1.13 1.06 21.81
CA ARG A 351 2.36 0.87 21.05
C ARG A 351 2.85 -0.58 21.13
N GLN A 352 2.90 -1.16 22.34
CA GLN A 352 3.30 -2.55 22.54
C GLN A 352 2.36 -3.54 21.87
N ALA A 353 1.06 -3.26 21.84
CA ALA A 353 0.09 -4.10 21.12
C ALA A 353 0.29 -4.01 19.59
N ASN A 354 0.64 -2.84 19.05
CA ASN A 354 1.00 -2.71 17.64
C ASN A 354 2.28 -3.49 17.29
N ASP A 355 3.30 -3.40 18.14
CA ASP A 355 4.52 -4.19 18.04
C ASP A 355 4.21 -5.70 18.05
N LEU A 356 3.32 -6.15 18.93
CA LEU A 356 2.87 -7.54 19.01
C LEU A 356 2.19 -8.00 17.70
N MET A 357 1.34 -7.17 17.11
CA MET A 357 0.72 -7.45 15.80
C MET A 357 1.77 -7.64 14.71
N HIS A 358 2.80 -6.80 14.67
CA HIS A 358 3.91 -6.93 13.72
C HIS A 358 4.73 -8.20 13.95
N ARG A 359 5.05 -8.52 15.22
CA ARG A 359 5.76 -9.76 15.59
C ARG A 359 5.04 -10.99 15.06
N TYR A 360 3.72 -11.07 15.24
CA TYR A 360 2.91 -12.17 14.71
C TYR A 360 2.83 -12.23 13.18
N GLY A 361 3.20 -11.17 12.46
CA GLY A 361 3.11 -11.12 11.02
C GLY A 361 1.72 -10.75 10.51
N LEU A 362 0.95 -9.92 11.23
CA LEU A 362 -0.41 -9.56 10.85
C LEU A 362 -0.48 -8.17 10.20
N GLY A 363 -1.28 -8.05 9.14
CA GLY A 363 -1.54 -6.80 8.43
C GLY A 363 -2.64 -5.98 9.11
N HIS A 364 -2.29 -4.77 9.56
CA HIS A 364 -3.19 -3.94 10.37
C HIS A 364 -4.55 -3.67 9.71
N TRP A 365 -4.60 -3.43 8.41
CA TRP A 365 -5.84 -3.04 7.74
C TRP A 365 -6.88 -4.14 7.69
N GLN A 366 -6.48 -5.38 7.43
CA GLN A 366 -7.45 -6.48 7.46
C GLN A 366 -7.77 -6.92 8.89
N VAL A 367 -6.81 -6.81 9.80
CA VAL A 367 -7.08 -7.07 11.22
C VAL A 367 -8.09 -6.08 11.76
N MET A 368 -8.05 -4.82 11.34
CA MET A 368 -9.06 -3.81 11.68
C MET A 368 -10.48 -4.28 11.33
N ALA A 369 -10.66 -4.75 10.09
CA ALA A 369 -11.94 -5.20 9.58
C ALA A 369 -12.47 -6.40 10.35
N THR A 370 -11.62 -7.43 10.47
CA THR A 370 -11.96 -8.68 11.17
C THR A 370 -12.22 -8.45 12.65
N ARG A 371 -11.43 -7.62 13.32
CA ARG A 371 -11.64 -7.24 14.72
C ARG A 371 -12.98 -6.52 14.90
N GLY A 372 -13.27 -5.51 14.08
CA GLY A 372 -14.53 -4.77 14.16
C GLY A 372 -15.75 -5.67 13.96
N TYR A 373 -15.65 -6.65 13.06
CA TYR A 373 -16.71 -7.64 12.84
C TYR A 373 -16.86 -8.61 14.02
N ILE A 374 -15.76 -9.07 14.62
CA ILE A 374 -15.78 -9.91 15.83
C ILE A 374 -16.46 -9.16 16.99
N GLU A 375 -16.17 -7.87 17.18
CA GLU A 375 -16.85 -7.06 18.20
C GLU A 375 -18.35 -6.90 17.91
N ALA A 376 -18.75 -6.78 16.64
CA ALA A 376 -20.15 -6.76 16.25
C ALA A 376 -20.86 -8.09 16.57
N LEU A 377 -20.26 -9.22 16.20
CA LEU A 377 -20.79 -10.55 16.47
C LEU A 377 -20.89 -10.86 17.97
N ALA A 378 -19.94 -10.37 18.77
CA ALA A 378 -20.00 -10.47 20.23
C ALA A 378 -21.19 -9.66 20.80
N ARG A 379 -21.43 -8.43 20.31
CA ARG A 379 -22.60 -7.62 20.71
C ARG A 379 -23.93 -8.28 20.35
N GLU A 380 -23.98 -9.00 19.23
CA GLU A 380 -25.16 -9.75 18.81
C GLU A 380 -25.31 -11.12 19.51
N GLY A 381 -24.37 -11.50 20.38
CA GLY A 381 -24.42 -12.78 21.10
C GLY A 381 -24.07 -14.01 20.26
N VAL A 382 -23.42 -13.83 19.11
CA VAL A 382 -22.91 -14.91 18.25
C VAL A 382 -21.63 -15.51 18.82
N ILE A 383 -20.78 -14.67 19.44
CA ILE A 383 -19.54 -15.06 20.10
C ILE A 383 -19.74 -14.98 21.61
N GLY A 384 -19.31 -16.02 22.33
CA GLY A 384 -19.35 -16.09 23.80
C GLY A 384 -19.47 -17.53 24.28
N LYS A 385 -19.37 -17.74 25.60
CA LYS A 385 -19.48 -19.07 26.19
C LYS A 385 -20.81 -19.74 25.84
N GLY A 386 -20.75 -20.92 25.23
CA GLY A 386 -21.92 -21.68 24.78
C GLY A 386 -22.70 -21.02 23.63
N LYS A 387 -22.11 -20.07 22.91
CA LYS A 387 -22.69 -19.46 21.70
C LYS A 387 -22.24 -20.21 20.44
N GLN A 388 -22.70 -19.75 19.27
CA GLN A 388 -22.33 -20.34 17.98
C GLN A 388 -20.80 -20.40 17.80
N ILE A 389 -20.10 -19.35 18.22
CA ILE A 389 -18.65 -19.36 18.38
C ILE A 389 -18.37 -19.38 19.89
N ASP A 390 -18.11 -20.59 20.41
CA ASP A 390 -17.78 -20.80 21.82
C ASP A 390 -16.35 -20.33 22.11
N PHE A 391 -16.23 -19.02 22.38
CA PHE A 391 -14.98 -18.35 22.66
C PHE A 391 -15.23 -17.17 23.60
N GLU A 392 -14.52 -17.13 24.72
CA GLU A 392 -14.62 -16.06 25.70
C GLU A 392 -13.63 -14.94 25.37
N LEU A 393 -14.15 -13.77 24.98
CA LEU A 393 -13.33 -12.61 24.65
C LEU A 393 -12.99 -11.82 25.93
N PRO A 394 -11.71 -11.40 26.11
CA PRO A 394 -11.37 -10.43 27.14
C PRO A 394 -12.13 -9.10 26.95
N PRO A 395 -12.11 -8.19 27.93
CA PRO A 395 -12.75 -6.88 27.79
C PRO A 395 -12.19 -6.11 26.59
N SER A 396 -13.06 -5.73 25.64
CA SER A 396 -12.68 -4.96 24.44
C SER A 396 -11.95 -3.66 24.82
N GLY A 397 -10.89 -3.35 24.07
CA GLY A 397 -10.03 -2.19 24.28
C GLY A 397 -8.97 -2.36 25.38
N SER A 398 -8.84 -3.56 25.98
CA SER A 398 -7.72 -3.91 26.85
C SER A 398 -6.52 -4.45 26.05
N TYR A 399 -5.32 -4.41 26.64
CA TYR A 399 -4.15 -5.08 26.06
C TYR A 399 -4.37 -6.59 25.91
N ALA A 400 -4.96 -7.24 26.92
CA ALA A 400 -5.28 -8.66 26.90
C ALA A 400 -6.22 -9.03 25.74
N TYR A 401 -7.19 -8.17 25.41
CA TYR A 401 -8.03 -8.38 24.24
C TYR A 401 -7.21 -8.41 22.95
N HIS A 402 -6.34 -7.42 22.73
CA HIS A 402 -5.50 -7.36 21.53
C HIS A 402 -4.53 -8.53 21.45
N GLU A 403 -3.89 -8.90 22.56
CA GLU A 403 -3.01 -10.06 22.66
C GLU A 403 -3.74 -11.36 22.30
N THR A 404 -4.89 -11.63 22.95
CA THR A 404 -5.72 -12.81 22.67
C THR A 404 -6.16 -12.82 21.21
N MET A 405 -6.62 -11.68 20.68
CA MET A 405 -7.06 -11.57 19.29
C MET A 405 -5.94 -11.86 18.29
N PHE A 406 -4.78 -11.20 18.42
CA PHE A 406 -3.68 -11.36 17.49
C PHE A 406 -3.11 -12.77 17.54
N ARG A 407 -2.92 -13.32 18.74
CA ARG A 407 -2.46 -14.70 18.91
C ARG A 407 -3.45 -15.71 18.33
N THR A 408 -4.74 -15.59 18.67
CA THR A 408 -5.80 -16.49 18.20
C THR A 408 -5.86 -16.54 16.67
N ILE A 409 -5.79 -15.37 16.03
CA ILE A 409 -5.78 -15.25 14.56
C ILE A 409 -4.48 -15.83 13.97
N ALA A 410 -3.32 -15.44 14.52
CA ALA A 410 -2.02 -15.82 13.97
C ALA A 410 -1.75 -17.32 14.08
N LEU A 411 -2.15 -17.93 15.20
CA LEU A 411 -1.91 -19.34 15.50
C LEU A 411 -3.08 -20.25 15.11
N ARG A 412 -4.20 -19.68 14.61
CA ARG A 412 -5.45 -20.38 14.30
C ARG A 412 -6.01 -21.16 15.49
N GLU A 413 -5.98 -20.57 16.69
CA GLU A 413 -6.41 -21.25 17.92
C GLU A 413 -7.94 -21.28 18.07
N GLY A 414 -8.49 -22.47 18.31
CA GLY A 414 -9.91 -22.65 18.61
C GLY A 414 -10.87 -22.27 17.46
N PRO A 415 -12.19 -22.25 17.74
CA PRO A 415 -13.20 -21.97 16.73
C PRO A 415 -13.11 -20.54 16.18
N LEU A 416 -12.76 -19.56 17.02
CA LEU A 416 -12.58 -18.18 16.57
C LEU A 416 -11.37 -18.04 15.65
N GLY A 417 -10.22 -18.62 15.99
CA GLY A 417 -9.01 -18.54 15.17
C GLY A 417 -9.19 -19.18 13.80
N ALA A 418 -9.85 -20.34 13.74
CA ALA A 418 -10.13 -21.06 12.49
C ALA A 418 -11.02 -20.25 11.50
N LEU A 419 -11.89 -19.39 12.00
CA LEU A 419 -12.72 -18.49 11.20
C LEU A 419 -11.99 -17.19 10.87
N ALA A 420 -11.46 -16.53 11.90
CA ALA A 420 -10.92 -15.18 11.79
C ALA A 420 -9.65 -15.11 10.93
N CYS A 421 -8.84 -16.19 10.86
CA CYS A 421 -7.66 -16.24 9.98
C CYS A 421 -7.98 -16.23 8.48
N GLU A 422 -9.23 -16.46 8.08
CA GLU A 422 -9.67 -16.39 6.69
C GLU A 422 -10.13 -14.98 6.27
N GLY A 423 -10.15 -14.02 7.21
CA GLY A 423 -10.63 -12.66 7.00
C GLY A 423 -12.15 -12.51 7.13
N ALA A 424 -12.61 -11.26 7.32
CA ALA A 424 -14.00 -10.97 7.67
C ALA A 424 -15.03 -11.47 6.64
N ALA A 425 -14.75 -11.37 5.33
CA ALA A 425 -15.66 -11.84 4.28
C ALA A 425 -15.95 -13.34 4.40
N ARG A 426 -14.90 -14.18 4.33
CA ARG A 426 -14.99 -15.64 4.40
C ARG A 426 -15.48 -16.11 5.78
N MET A 427 -15.16 -15.37 6.84
CA MET A 427 -15.75 -15.61 8.17
C MET A 427 -17.27 -15.43 8.14
N ALA A 428 -17.77 -14.33 7.56
CA ALA A 428 -19.21 -14.08 7.45
C ALA A 428 -19.91 -15.09 6.53
N GLU A 429 -19.27 -15.53 5.45
CA GLU A 429 -19.79 -16.61 4.59
C GLU A 429 -19.95 -17.92 5.35
N LYS A 430 -18.92 -18.35 6.08
CA LYS A 430 -18.97 -19.59 6.89
C LYS A 430 -20.03 -19.54 7.98
N LEU A 431 -20.40 -18.35 8.43
CA LEU A 431 -21.50 -18.14 9.38
C LEU A 431 -22.88 -18.06 8.71
N GLY A 432 -22.96 -18.05 7.37
CA GLY A 432 -24.21 -17.90 6.62
C GLY A 432 -24.76 -16.47 6.66
N ARG A 433 -23.92 -15.47 6.89
CA ARG A 433 -24.33 -14.09 7.19
C ARG A 433 -23.79 -13.03 6.23
N TYR A 434 -22.91 -13.39 5.29
CA TYR A 434 -22.21 -12.45 4.43
C TYR A 434 -23.13 -11.40 3.78
N GLN A 435 -24.16 -11.84 3.04
CA GLN A 435 -25.05 -10.91 2.33
C GLN A 435 -25.78 -9.95 3.30
N LYS A 436 -26.31 -10.47 4.41
CA LYS A 436 -27.02 -9.67 5.43
C LYS A 436 -26.09 -8.63 6.05
N ASP A 437 -24.89 -9.05 6.46
CA ASP A 437 -23.99 -8.20 7.22
C ASP A 437 -23.32 -7.15 6.33
N VAL A 438 -23.02 -7.47 5.06
CA VAL A 438 -22.56 -6.49 4.07
C VAL A 438 -23.67 -5.51 3.70
N SER A 439 -24.87 -5.98 3.35
CA SER A 439 -25.97 -5.09 2.91
C SER A 439 -26.44 -4.12 3.99
N SER A 440 -26.35 -4.53 5.27
CA SER A 440 -26.69 -3.65 6.41
C SER A 440 -25.60 -2.62 6.73
N GLY A 441 -24.40 -2.76 6.18
CA GLY A 441 -23.22 -1.96 6.54
C GLY A 441 -22.60 -2.36 7.89
N LEU A 442 -23.02 -3.49 8.49
CA LEU A 442 -22.34 -4.08 9.66
C LEU A 442 -20.92 -4.51 9.29
N LEU A 443 -20.77 -5.10 8.11
CA LEU A 443 -19.52 -5.54 7.51
C LEU A 443 -19.19 -4.68 6.28
N LYS A 444 -18.45 -3.60 6.50
CA LYS A 444 -18.13 -2.59 5.48
C LYS A 444 -16.97 -3.02 4.59
N LEU A 445 -17.19 -3.98 3.69
CA LEU A 445 -16.17 -4.46 2.75
C LEU A 445 -16.41 -3.89 1.35
N THR A 446 -16.01 -2.64 1.13
CA THR A 446 -16.32 -1.91 -0.12
C THR A 446 -15.50 -2.37 -1.32
N TYR A 447 -14.24 -2.78 -1.14
CA TYR A 447 -13.30 -2.94 -2.25
C TYR A 447 -12.70 -4.35 -2.26
N TYR A 448 -13.28 -5.27 -3.03
CA TYR A 448 -12.75 -6.63 -3.21
C TYR A 448 -12.35 -7.34 -1.89
N GLY A 449 -13.19 -7.22 -0.86
CA GLY A 449 -12.95 -7.85 0.45
C GLY A 449 -12.13 -7.01 1.44
N THR A 450 -11.69 -5.82 1.05
CA THR A 450 -11.03 -4.87 1.95
C THR A 450 -12.05 -3.94 2.60
N GLN A 451 -11.74 -3.48 3.81
CA GLN A 451 -12.59 -2.55 4.55
C GLN A 451 -12.76 -1.20 3.83
N GLU A 452 -13.92 -0.60 4.01
CA GLU A 452 -14.17 0.80 3.67
C GLU A 452 -13.18 1.72 4.40
N HIS A 453 -12.25 2.29 3.64
CA HIS A 453 -11.28 3.27 4.15
C HIS A 453 -11.93 4.65 4.30
N TYR A 454 -12.55 5.12 3.23
CA TYR A 454 -13.27 6.38 3.16
C TYR A 454 -14.68 6.17 2.64
N ASP A 455 -15.55 7.13 2.95
CA ASP A 455 -16.93 7.08 2.48
C ASP A 455 -16.95 7.28 0.96
N SER A 456 -17.23 6.19 0.23
CA SER A 456 -17.20 6.13 -1.23
C SER A 456 -18.24 7.04 -1.90
N ALA A 457 -19.24 7.51 -1.17
CA ALA A 457 -20.26 8.42 -1.68
C ALA A 457 -19.85 9.90 -1.54
N THR A 458 -18.74 10.21 -0.86
CA THR A 458 -18.18 11.57 -0.76
C THR A 458 -16.78 11.70 -1.34
N GLN A 459 -15.92 10.72 -1.07
CA GLN A 459 -14.57 10.64 -1.63
C GLN A 459 -14.56 9.67 -2.81
N VAL A 460 -15.30 10.06 -3.85
CA VAL A 460 -15.64 9.20 -5.00
C VAL A 460 -14.43 8.80 -5.84
N GLU A 461 -13.35 9.58 -5.86
CA GLU A 461 -12.11 9.21 -6.52
C GLU A 461 -11.46 8.01 -5.83
N TRP A 462 -11.55 7.93 -4.49
CA TRP A 462 -11.10 6.77 -3.74
C TRP A 462 -11.99 5.57 -4.03
N GLY A 463 -13.31 5.76 -3.95
CA GLY A 463 -14.29 4.71 -4.21
C GLY A 463 -14.18 4.15 -5.62
N TYR A 464 -14.32 5.00 -6.64
CA TYR A 464 -14.25 4.64 -8.06
C TYR A 464 -12.87 4.07 -8.41
N GLY A 465 -11.79 4.69 -7.95
CA GLY A 465 -10.43 4.19 -8.18
C GLY A 465 -10.16 2.81 -7.56
N SER A 466 -10.82 2.49 -6.44
CA SER A 466 -10.71 1.20 -5.76
C SER A 466 -11.54 0.10 -6.46
N ILE A 467 -12.79 0.37 -6.87
CA ILE A 467 -13.62 -0.63 -7.56
C ILE A 467 -13.12 -0.92 -8.99
N LEU A 468 -12.48 0.04 -9.66
CA LEU A 468 -11.84 -0.15 -10.95
C LEU A 468 -10.42 -0.73 -10.85
N GLY A 469 -9.89 -0.84 -9.62
CA GLY A 469 -8.58 -1.38 -9.30
C GLY A 469 -8.63 -2.78 -8.69
N GLU A 470 -7.54 -3.18 -8.07
CA GLU A 470 -7.33 -4.48 -7.43
C GLU A 470 -7.90 -4.56 -6.00
N ARG A 471 -7.92 -3.42 -5.29
CA ARG A 471 -8.25 -3.29 -3.86
C ARG A 471 -8.31 -1.80 -3.47
N ASP A 472 -8.45 -1.52 -2.17
CA ASP A 472 -8.26 -0.19 -1.57
C ASP A 472 -7.08 0.58 -2.20
N LEU A 473 -7.33 1.81 -2.67
CA LEU A 473 -6.36 2.66 -3.39
C LEU A 473 -5.09 2.97 -2.56
N MET A 474 -3.88 2.96 -3.16
CA MET A 474 -2.63 3.31 -2.44
C MET A 474 -2.22 4.77 -2.48
N LEU A 475 -3.08 5.68 -2.92
CA LEU A 475 -2.71 7.06 -3.21
C LEU A 475 -3.21 8.06 -2.16
N HIS A 476 -2.60 8.03 -0.97
CA HIS A 476 -3.11 8.79 0.18
C HIS A 476 -2.96 10.30 0.04
N GLN A 477 -1.87 10.82 -0.56
CA GLN A 477 -1.81 12.26 -0.84
C GLN A 477 -3.00 12.69 -1.68
N MET A 478 -3.14 12.10 -2.85
CA MET A 478 -4.06 12.63 -3.84
C MET A 478 -5.50 12.65 -3.32
N SER A 479 -5.87 11.59 -2.60
CA SER A 479 -7.23 11.36 -2.17
C SER A 479 -7.48 11.78 -0.71
N ASN A 480 -6.56 12.49 -0.04
CA ASN A 480 -6.80 13.01 1.30
C ASN A 480 -6.08 14.33 1.59
N TYR A 481 -4.82 14.44 1.22
CA TYR A 481 -3.95 15.47 1.76
C TYR A 481 -3.26 16.27 0.64
N PRO A 482 -3.23 17.62 0.70
CA PRO A 482 -3.91 18.49 1.66
C PRO A 482 -5.39 18.70 1.37
N LEU A 483 -5.95 18.26 0.24
CA LEU A 483 -7.29 18.69 -0.19
C LEU A 483 -8.42 18.42 0.81
N HIS A 484 -8.53 17.19 1.32
CA HIS A 484 -9.65 16.78 2.18
C HIS A 484 -9.37 17.08 3.64
N TRP A 485 -8.20 16.66 4.15
CA TRP A 485 -7.84 16.85 5.56
C TRP A 485 -7.62 18.33 5.90
N MET A 486 -7.27 19.17 4.92
CA MET A 486 -7.26 20.62 5.13
C MET A 486 -8.63 21.17 5.36
N ALA A 487 -9.61 20.75 4.55
CA ALA A 487 -10.98 21.19 4.72
C ALA A 487 -11.56 20.68 6.05
N GLN A 488 -11.23 19.45 6.45
CA GLN A 488 -11.69 18.83 7.70
C GLN A 488 -11.10 19.43 8.98
N SER A 489 -10.04 20.24 8.91
CA SER A 489 -9.43 20.83 10.11
C SER A 489 -10.33 21.85 10.82
N GLY A 490 -11.35 22.37 10.12
CA GLY A 490 -12.19 23.48 10.58
C GLY A 490 -11.57 24.88 10.39
N ASN A 491 -10.27 24.97 10.03
CA ASN A 491 -9.59 26.22 9.72
C ASN A 491 -8.62 26.04 8.51
N PRO A 492 -9.17 25.86 7.29
CA PRO A 492 -8.35 25.63 6.10
C PRO A 492 -7.55 26.90 5.73
N TYR A 493 -6.26 26.72 5.41
CA TYR A 493 -5.37 27.83 5.00
C TYR A 493 -5.51 28.19 3.50
N LEU A 494 -6.29 27.43 2.74
CA LEU A 494 -6.73 27.74 1.38
C LEU A 494 -8.24 27.61 1.31
N ASP A 495 -8.91 28.56 0.66
CA ASP A 495 -10.33 28.40 0.35
C ASP A 495 -10.55 27.28 -0.69
N ALA A 496 -11.81 26.89 -0.89
CA ALA A 496 -12.15 25.78 -1.77
C ALA A 496 -11.78 26.03 -3.24
N GLU A 497 -11.81 27.28 -3.71
CA GLU A 497 -11.47 27.63 -5.09
C GLU A 497 -9.95 27.56 -5.31
N GLN A 498 -9.19 28.17 -4.40
CA GLN A 498 -7.72 28.15 -4.42
C GLN A 498 -7.20 26.71 -4.34
N ALA A 499 -7.72 25.92 -3.40
CA ALA A 499 -7.33 24.52 -3.25
C ALA A 499 -7.64 23.72 -4.52
N SER A 500 -8.83 23.90 -5.10
CA SER A 500 -9.25 23.17 -6.30
C SER A 500 -8.42 23.55 -7.52
N LYS A 501 -8.15 24.84 -7.70
CA LYS A 501 -7.29 25.36 -8.78
C LYS A 501 -5.88 24.78 -8.71
N LEU A 502 -5.22 24.87 -7.56
CA LEU A 502 -3.85 24.38 -7.40
C LEU A 502 -3.76 22.86 -7.61
N TYR A 503 -4.79 22.12 -7.19
CA TYR A 503 -4.86 20.69 -7.44
C TYR A 503 -4.99 20.38 -8.93
N ALA A 504 -5.97 20.99 -9.61
CA ALA A 504 -6.22 20.76 -11.02
C ALA A 504 -4.99 21.09 -11.87
N GLU A 505 -4.31 22.21 -11.61
CA GLU A 505 -3.11 22.63 -12.33
C GLU A 505 -1.94 21.62 -12.24
N ALA A 506 -1.90 20.78 -11.20
CA ALA A 506 -0.90 19.72 -11.05
C ALA A 506 -1.27 18.42 -11.80
N MET A 507 -2.52 18.26 -12.24
CA MET A 507 -3.07 17.04 -12.82
C MET A 507 -2.84 16.93 -14.34
N VAL A 508 -1.58 17.04 -14.78
CA VAL A 508 -1.19 16.88 -16.19
C VAL A 508 -1.52 15.46 -16.69
N PRO A 509 -2.16 15.26 -17.86
CA PRO A 509 -2.39 16.24 -18.93
C PRO A 509 -3.77 16.92 -18.91
N TYR A 510 -4.50 16.86 -17.80
CA TYR A 510 -5.85 17.42 -17.66
C TYR A 510 -5.89 18.78 -16.94
N GLN A 511 -4.74 19.47 -16.83
CA GLN A 511 -4.57 20.65 -16.00
C GLN A 511 -5.52 21.83 -16.30
N ASP A 512 -6.09 21.85 -17.51
CA ASP A 512 -7.02 22.89 -17.95
C ASP A 512 -8.47 22.65 -17.47
N ASP A 513 -8.77 21.47 -16.92
CA ASP A 513 -10.06 21.12 -16.36
C ASP A 513 -10.14 21.49 -14.87
N ARG A 514 -10.68 22.68 -14.58
CA ARG A 514 -10.76 23.18 -13.19
C ARG A 514 -11.69 22.38 -12.28
N TYR A 515 -12.51 21.46 -12.81
CA TYR A 515 -13.53 20.74 -12.06
C TYR A 515 -13.13 19.30 -11.70
N LEU A 516 -11.89 18.88 -11.97
CA LEU A 516 -11.40 17.53 -11.64
C LEU A 516 -11.70 17.14 -10.18
N VAL A 517 -11.57 18.09 -9.27
CA VAL A 517 -11.76 17.93 -7.83
C VAL A 517 -13.07 18.53 -7.32
N ASP A 518 -14.09 18.68 -8.17
CA ASP A 518 -15.46 18.94 -7.71
C ASP A 518 -16.07 17.66 -7.11
N TYR A 519 -16.45 17.71 -5.83
CA TYR A 519 -17.10 16.61 -5.11
C TYR A 519 -18.60 16.81 -4.92
N GLY A 520 -19.18 17.85 -5.54
CA GLY A 520 -20.63 18.04 -5.63
C GLY A 520 -21.30 16.98 -6.52
N ASP A 521 -22.62 16.95 -6.58
CA ASP A 521 -23.40 16.06 -7.46
C ASP A 521 -24.09 16.80 -8.62
N GLY A 522 -23.73 18.08 -8.81
CA GLY A 522 -24.13 18.89 -9.96
C GLY A 522 -23.44 18.48 -11.27
N PRO A 523 -23.65 19.26 -12.36
CA PRO A 523 -23.18 18.90 -13.70
C PRO A 523 -21.66 18.71 -13.85
N THR A 524 -20.87 19.38 -13.01
CA THR A 524 -19.40 19.29 -12.97
C THR A 524 -18.87 18.28 -11.96
N GLY A 525 -19.76 17.73 -11.13
CA GLY A 525 -19.42 16.98 -9.93
C GLY A 525 -19.09 15.50 -10.16
N ILE A 526 -19.47 14.66 -9.19
CA ILE A 526 -19.03 13.25 -9.10
C ILE A 526 -19.44 12.35 -10.27
N TYR A 527 -20.38 12.77 -11.11
CA TYR A 527 -20.79 12.01 -12.30
C TYR A 527 -20.27 12.61 -13.60
N SER A 528 -19.50 13.70 -13.58
CA SER A 528 -19.08 14.42 -14.78
C SER A 528 -17.97 13.73 -15.58
N ASP A 529 -17.65 14.25 -16.76
CA ASP A 529 -16.45 13.87 -17.51
C ASP A 529 -15.16 14.34 -16.81
N SER A 530 -15.22 15.44 -16.05
CA SER A 530 -14.11 15.86 -15.19
C SER A 530 -13.81 14.78 -14.15
N LYS A 531 -14.84 14.09 -13.62
CA LYS A 531 -14.61 12.95 -12.72
C LYS A 531 -14.01 11.74 -13.43
N VAL A 532 -14.41 11.46 -14.68
CA VAL A 532 -13.77 10.41 -15.50
C VAL A 532 -12.26 10.67 -15.62
N LYS A 533 -11.89 11.89 -16.04
CA LYS A 533 -10.48 12.31 -16.16
C LYS A 533 -9.74 12.24 -14.82
N GLN A 534 -10.37 12.65 -13.73
CA GLN A 534 -9.76 12.59 -12.41
C GLN A 534 -9.42 11.14 -12.04
N VAL A 535 -10.39 10.22 -12.13
CA VAL A 535 -10.17 8.81 -11.79
C VAL A 535 -9.13 8.15 -12.70
N ALA A 536 -9.15 8.45 -14.00
CA ALA A 536 -8.12 7.99 -14.93
C ALA A 536 -6.74 8.47 -14.49
N TRP A 537 -6.60 9.77 -14.20
CA TRP A 537 -5.36 10.36 -13.70
C TRP A 537 -4.87 9.68 -12.42
N VAL A 538 -5.77 9.41 -11.45
CA VAL A 538 -5.44 8.68 -10.22
C VAL A 538 -4.80 7.34 -10.52
N LYS A 539 -5.44 6.54 -11.39
CA LYS A 539 -4.99 5.18 -11.70
C LYS A 539 -3.69 5.21 -12.48
N HIS A 540 -3.56 6.09 -13.46
CA HIS A 540 -2.34 6.23 -14.25
C HIS A 540 -1.16 6.68 -13.38
N TYR A 541 -1.37 7.68 -12.51
CA TYR A 541 -0.36 8.15 -11.56
C TYR A 541 0.03 7.07 -10.54
N GLU A 542 -0.95 6.37 -9.97
CA GLU A 542 -0.70 5.27 -9.04
C GLU A 542 0.15 4.18 -9.69
N LYS A 543 -0.18 3.76 -10.91
CA LYS A 543 0.53 2.65 -11.56
C LYS A 543 1.94 3.03 -11.99
N PHE A 544 2.13 4.22 -12.55
CA PHE A 544 3.46 4.65 -12.94
C PHE A 544 4.23 5.26 -11.78
N TRP A 545 3.88 6.45 -11.31
CA TRP A 545 4.72 7.18 -10.36
C TRP A 545 4.82 6.51 -9.00
N ILE A 546 3.73 6.02 -8.42
CA ILE A 546 3.80 5.30 -7.14
C ILE A 546 4.35 3.88 -7.35
N GLY A 547 3.72 3.11 -8.23
CA GLY A 547 4.00 1.69 -8.42
C GLY A 547 5.34 1.42 -9.09
N ALA A 548 5.48 1.80 -10.37
CA ALA A 548 6.72 1.59 -11.12
C ALA A 548 7.86 2.52 -10.64
N GLY A 549 7.50 3.75 -10.30
CA GLY A 549 8.38 4.83 -9.88
C GLY A 549 8.86 4.68 -8.45
N GLY A 550 8.15 3.93 -7.60
CA GLY A 550 8.51 3.77 -6.19
C GLY A 550 8.42 5.06 -5.39
N PHE A 551 7.69 6.07 -5.87
CA PHE A 551 7.37 7.25 -5.09
C PHE A 551 6.48 6.84 -3.90
N CYS A 552 6.67 7.47 -2.74
CA CYS A 552 5.86 7.16 -1.56
C CYS A 552 4.43 7.72 -1.73
N GLY A 553 3.41 6.85 -1.81
CA GLY A 553 2.00 7.27 -1.92
C GLY A 553 1.46 8.08 -0.73
N TRP A 554 2.21 8.15 0.36
CA TRP A 554 1.93 9.05 1.49
C TRP A 554 2.38 10.49 1.25
N ARG A 555 3.30 10.73 0.30
CA ARG A 555 3.87 12.06 0.03
C ARG A 555 3.70 12.52 -1.42
N TRP A 556 3.39 11.61 -2.33
CA TRP A 556 3.22 11.90 -3.74
C TRP A 556 1.83 11.49 -4.22
N PRO A 557 1.21 12.23 -5.16
CA PRO A 557 1.67 13.50 -5.73
C PRO A 557 1.69 14.62 -4.68
N GLN A 558 2.65 15.54 -4.79
CA GLN A 558 2.70 16.74 -3.97
C GLN A 558 2.13 17.90 -4.81
N CYS A 559 0.80 17.96 -4.96
CA CYS A 559 0.13 19.03 -5.74
C CYS A 559 0.18 20.38 -5.03
N ILE A 560 0.05 20.36 -3.70
CA ILE A 560 0.03 21.55 -2.83
C ILE A 560 1.04 21.34 -1.68
N THR A 561 1.73 22.40 -1.29
CA THR A 561 2.59 22.39 -0.10
C THR A 561 2.60 23.74 0.59
N ASN A 562 2.79 23.75 1.92
CA ASN A 562 3.00 24.98 2.67
C ASN A 562 4.46 25.46 2.61
N ASN A 563 5.38 24.64 2.10
CA ASN A 563 6.81 24.98 2.08
C ASN A 563 7.18 25.95 0.93
N SER A 564 6.28 26.20 -0.02
CA SER A 564 6.40 27.22 -1.05
C SER A 564 5.51 28.43 -0.75
N ALA A 565 5.94 29.62 -1.19
CA ALA A 565 5.21 30.87 -0.94
C ALA A 565 3.89 30.94 -1.73
N ASP A 566 3.85 30.38 -2.93
CA ASP A 566 2.66 30.30 -3.80
C ASP A 566 1.79 29.06 -3.55
N ARG A 567 2.15 28.25 -2.55
CA ARG A 567 1.52 26.98 -2.17
C ARG A 567 1.56 25.87 -3.23
N ARG A 568 2.26 26.07 -4.34
CA ARG A 568 2.45 25.05 -5.38
C ARG A 568 3.38 23.96 -4.88
N GLY A 569 2.93 22.71 -4.97
CA GLY A 569 3.76 21.57 -4.68
C GLY A 569 4.71 21.22 -5.82
N ALA A 570 5.47 20.15 -5.63
CA ALA A 570 6.51 19.75 -6.56
C ALA A 570 6.00 19.02 -7.81
N THR A 571 4.79 18.46 -7.74
CA THR A 571 4.08 17.85 -8.87
C THR A 571 3.56 18.94 -9.80
N PRO A 572 3.73 18.84 -11.13
CA PRO A 572 4.21 17.68 -11.91
C PRO A 572 5.70 17.76 -12.30
N ASN A 573 6.47 18.66 -11.68
CA ASN A 573 7.81 19.01 -12.15
C ASN A 573 8.91 18.10 -11.59
N ALA A 574 8.78 17.63 -10.35
CA ALA A 574 9.82 16.86 -9.69
C ALA A 574 9.96 15.45 -10.25
N GLU A 575 8.84 14.83 -10.59
CA GLU A 575 8.75 13.45 -11.05
C GLU A 575 9.60 13.21 -12.31
N PRO A 576 9.40 13.92 -13.43
CA PRO A 576 10.23 13.78 -14.61
C PRO A 576 11.67 14.27 -14.38
N ARG A 577 11.89 15.30 -13.54
CA ARG A 577 13.26 15.76 -13.22
C ARG A 577 14.09 14.65 -12.58
N PHE A 578 13.56 13.96 -11.58
CA PHE A 578 14.25 12.84 -10.95
C PHE A 578 14.35 11.63 -11.88
N TRP A 579 13.24 11.25 -12.52
CA TRP A 579 13.21 10.05 -13.35
C TRP A 579 14.15 10.15 -14.55
N ASN A 580 14.14 11.27 -15.27
CA ASN A 580 15.00 11.47 -16.43
C ASN A 580 16.48 11.55 -16.03
N ALA A 581 16.81 12.19 -14.91
CA ALA A 581 18.19 12.24 -14.43
C ALA A 581 18.72 10.85 -14.03
N VAL A 582 17.87 9.98 -13.47
CA VAL A 582 18.27 8.63 -13.08
C VAL A 582 18.33 7.70 -14.28
N THR A 583 17.31 7.70 -15.14
CA THR A 583 17.14 6.69 -16.19
C THR A 583 17.68 7.12 -17.55
N GLY A 584 17.77 8.42 -17.83
CA GLY A 584 18.12 8.96 -19.13
C GLY A 584 16.99 8.90 -20.18
N GLN A 585 15.75 8.56 -19.78
CA GLN A 585 14.64 8.35 -20.72
C GLN A 585 14.04 9.64 -21.31
N ASN A 586 14.30 10.81 -20.70
CA ASN A 586 13.96 12.14 -21.21
C ASN A 586 12.51 12.33 -21.71
N LYS A 587 11.53 11.75 -21.01
CA LYS A 587 10.10 11.92 -21.34
C LYS A 587 9.44 13.01 -20.50
N THR A 588 8.30 13.51 -20.96
CA THR A 588 7.47 14.47 -20.24
C THR A 588 6.63 13.78 -19.16
N PHE A 589 6.00 14.56 -18.27
CA PHE A 589 5.06 13.99 -17.29
C PHE A 589 3.90 13.26 -17.97
N ALA A 590 3.34 13.83 -19.05
CA ALA A 590 2.23 13.23 -19.79
C ALA A 590 2.62 11.89 -20.45
N ASP A 591 3.83 11.78 -21.00
CA ASP A 591 4.32 10.50 -21.55
C ASP A 591 4.38 9.40 -20.48
N TYR A 592 4.77 9.76 -19.25
CA TYR A 592 4.80 8.83 -18.12
C TYR A 592 3.39 8.48 -17.61
N MET A 593 2.42 9.38 -17.74
CA MET A 593 1.02 9.07 -17.48
C MET A 593 0.47 8.04 -18.48
N GLU A 594 0.85 8.11 -19.76
CA GLU A 594 0.51 7.08 -20.75
C GLU A 594 1.16 5.72 -20.43
N LEU A 595 2.38 5.71 -19.88
CA LEU A 595 2.95 4.46 -19.34
C LEU A 595 2.15 3.93 -18.14
N GLY A 596 1.62 4.82 -17.31
CA GLY A 596 0.69 4.48 -16.24
C GLY A 596 -0.60 3.86 -16.76
N HIS A 597 -1.18 4.41 -17.82
CA HIS A 597 -2.33 3.85 -18.52
C HIS A 597 -2.01 2.45 -19.05
N LYS A 598 -0.89 2.27 -19.74
CA LYS A 598 -0.44 0.95 -20.21
C LYS A 598 -0.32 -0.09 -19.10
N ILE A 599 0.28 0.26 -17.97
CA ILE A 599 0.42 -0.64 -16.81
C ILE A 599 -0.96 -0.96 -16.22
N PHE A 600 -1.85 0.03 -16.11
CA PHE A 600 -3.22 -0.18 -15.65
C PHE A 600 -4.00 -1.12 -16.57
N THR A 601 -3.87 -0.95 -17.89
CA THR A 601 -4.49 -1.83 -18.88
C THR A 601 -3.95 -3.27 -18.79
N LEU A 602 -2.65 -3.45 -18.53
CA LEU A 602 -2.07 -4.77 -18.31
C LEU A 602 -2.66 -5.45 -17.07
N ASP A 603 -2.76 -4.75 -15.94
CA ASP A 603 -3.40 -5.28 -14.73
C ASP A 603 -4.85 -5.69 -15.01
N ARG A 604 -5.62 -4.86 -15.73
CA ARG A 604 -6.99 -5.17 -16.13
C ARG A 604 -7.08 -6.41 -17.01
N ALA A 605 -6.13 -6.60 -17.93
CA ALA A 605 -6.07 -7.82 -18.73
C ALA A 605 -5.81 -9.06 -17.88
N ILE A 606 -4.94 -8.97 -16.86
CA ILE A 606 -4.73 -10.07 -15.89
C ILE A 606 -6.03 -10.37 -15.14
N TRP A 607 -6.76 -9.36 -14.68
CA TRP A 607 -8.05 -9.59 -14.01
C TRP A 607 -9.10 -10.18 -14.96
N ALA A 608 -9.13 -9.78 -16.24
CA ALA A 608 -10.01 -10.36 -17.24
C ALA A 608 -9.71 -11.85 -17.47
N LEU A 609 -8.44 -12.26 -17.49
CA LEU A 609 -8.02 -13.67 -17.52
C LEU A 609 -8.43 -14.42 -16.24
N GLN A 610 -8.51 -13.74 -15.10
CA GLN A 610 -9.11 -14.27 -13.88
C GLN A 610 -10.65 -14.25 -13.88
N GLY A 611 -11.28 -13.75 -14.93
CA GLY A 611 -12.74 -13.73 -15.09
C GLY A 611 -13.43 -12.44 -14.63
N ARG A 612 -12.69 -11.36 -14.34
CA ARG A 612 -13.29 -10.07 -13.98
C ARG A 612 -14.09 -9.48 -15.15
N THR A 613 -15.28 -8.99 -14.86
CA THR A 613 -16.13 -8.26 -15.81
C THR A 613 -16.60 -6.94 -15.19
N ARG A 614 -17.10 -6.05 -16.04
CA ARG A 614 -17.79 -4.82 -15.65
C ARG A 614 -18.84 -4.99 -14.55
N ASP A 615 -19.59 -6.09 -14.56
CA ASP A 615 -20.68 -6.34 -13.60
C ASP A 615 -20.17 -6.64 -12.18
N MET A 616 -18.89 -7.00 -12.06
CA MET A 616 -18.22 -7.17 -10.76
C MET A 616 -17.70 -5.85 -10.20
N GLU A 617 -17.58 -4.80 -11.01
CA GLU A 617 -17.06 -3.49 -10.62
C GLU A 617 -18.20 -2.61 -10.07
N VAL A 618 -18.83 -3.08 -8.99
CA VAL A 618 -19.98 -2.44 -8.33
C VAL A 618 -19.74 -2.32 -6.83
N PHE A 619 -20.24 -1.25 -6.22
CA PHE A 619 -20.23 -1.14 -4.76
C PHE A 619 -21.24 -2.10 -4.11
N PRO A 620 -21.02 -2.48 -2.84
CA PRO A 620 -22.07 -3.09 -2.03
C PRO A 620 -23.27 -2.16 -1.85
N ASP A 621 -24.45 -2.75 -1.64
CA ASP A 621 -25.73 -2.03 -1.61
C ASP A 621 -25.78 -0.88 -0.60
N TYR A 622 -25.16 -1.03 0.58
CA TYR A 622 -25.18 0.02 1.60
C TYR A 622 -24.57 1.34 1.13
N VAL A 623 -23.64 1.32 0.16
CA VAL A 623 -23.03 2.55 -0.40
C VAL A 623 -24.03 3.35 -1.23
N TYR A 624 -24.98 2.68 -1.87
CA TYR A 624 -26.04 3.31 -2.65
C TYR A 624 -27.26 3.64 -1.77
N ASP A 625 -27.62 2.74 -0.86
CA ASP A 625 -28.92 2.77 -0.20
C ASP A 625 -28.89 3.58 1.10
N GLN A 626 -27.73 3.70 1.76
CA GLN A 626 -27.58 4.49 2.98
C GLN A 626 -27.09 5.91 2.66
N PRO A 627 -27.60 6.93 3.37
CA PRO A 627 -27.06 8.28 3.24
C PRO A 627 -25.61 8.33 3.72
N THR A 628 -24.74 8.99 2.96
CA THR A 628 -23.36 9.25 3.37
C THR A 628 -23.30 10.01 4.68
N ARG A 629 -22.27 9.70 5.48
CA ARG A 629 -21.97 10.45 6.73
C ARG A 629 -21.48 11.88 6.46
N GLY A 630 -21.10 12.18 5.22
CA GLY A 630 -20.50 13.44 4.85
C GLY A 630 -19.00 13.51 5.16
N SER A 631 -18.28 14.27 4.36
CA SER A 631 -16.87 14.62 4.55
C SER A 631 -16.66 16.00 3.96
N VAL A 632 -16.02 16.92 4.69
CA VAL A 632 -15.80 18.29 4.18
C VAL A 632 -14.88 18.23 2.96
N GLN A 633 -15.37 18.72 1.81
CA GLN A 633 -14.69 18.69 0.52
C GLN A 633 -14.99 19.95 -0.30
N PRO A 634 -14.13 20.33 -1.26
CA PRO A 634 -14.48 21.36 -2.23
C PRO A 634 -15.60 20.86 -3.15
N MET A 635 -16.67 21.65 -3.25
CA MET A 635 -17.81 21.37 -4.13
C MET A 635 -18.22 22.65 -4.84
N VAL A 636 -18.75 22.53 -6.05
CA VAL A 636 -19.45 23.63 -6.71
C VAL A 636 -20.92 23.62 -6.26
N VAL A 637 -21.29 24.58 -5.42
CA VAL A 637 -22.66 24.77 -4.91
C VAL A 637 -23.16 26.11 -5.42
N ASP A 638 -24.31 26.13 -6.10
CA ASP A 638 -24.89 27.33 -6.72
C ASP A 638 -23.89 28.14 -7.57
N GLY A 639 -23.05 27.42 -8.32
CA GLY A 639 -22.02 27.99 -9.21
C GLY A 639 -20.77 28.53 -8.50
N LYS A 640 -20.63 28.34 -7.18
CA LYS A 640 -19.50 28.81 -6.38
C LYS A 640 -18.76 27.64 -5.73
N TRP A 641 -17.44 27.71 -5.71
CA TRP A 641 -16.63 26.78 -4.92
C TRP A 641 -16.88 27.01 -3.43
N THR A 642 -17.20 25.94 -2.71
CA THR A 642 -17.49 25.98 -1.27
C THR A 642 -17.01 24.68 -0.65
N TYR A 643 -16.49 24.75 0.58
CA TYR A 643 -16.30 23.54 1.38
C TYR A 643 -17.66 23.06 1.92
N ALA A 644 -18.10 21.90 1.45
CA ALA A 644 -19.37 21.29 1.82
C ALA A 644 -19.17 19.82 2.22
N THR A 645 -20.10 19.25 2.99
CA THR A 645 -19.96 17.88 3.51
C THR A 645 -20.50 16.82 2.56
N GLY A 646 -21.49 17.18 1.73
CA GLY A 646 -22.29 16.21 0.98
C GLY A 646 -23.09 15.24 1.87
N GLN A 647 -23.21 15.51 3.18
CA GLN A 647 -23.92 14.65 4.13
C GLN A 647 -25.36 14.39 3.68
N GLY A 648 -25.82 13.15 3.78
CA GLY A 648 -27.18 12.78 3.37
C GLY A 648 -27.32 12.36 1.91
N ARG A 649 -26.34 12.65 1.04
CA ARG A 649 -26.31 12.17 -0.35
C ARG A 649 -26.32 10.64 -0.42
N LYS A 650 -26.99 10.12 -1.44
CA LYS A 650 -26.93 8.71 -1.85
C LYS A 650 -26.36 8.64 -3.26
N LEU A 651 -25.53 7.62 -3.54
CA LEU A 651 -25.09 7.40 -4.91
C LEU A 651 -26.24 6.87 -5.76
N ASP A 652 -26.43 7.49 -6.92
CA ASP A 652 -27.36 7.03 -7.95
C ASP A 652 -26.71 5.91 -8.78
N ARG A 653 -27.30 4.72 -8.74
CA ARG A 653 -26.80 3.52 -9.44
C ARG A 653 -26.73 3.72 -10.96
N ALA A 654 -27.75 4.34 -11.55
CA ALA A 654 -27.81 4.56 -12.99
C ALA A 654 -26.74 5.56 -13.44
N LYS A 655 -26.52 6.63 -12.65
CA LYS A 655 -25.45 7.60 -12.93
C LYS A 655 -24.05 7.00 -12.73
N VAL A 656 -23.86 6.10 -11.76
CA VAL A 656 -22.58 5.35 -11.61
C VAL A 656 -22.33 4.46 -12.83
N GLU A 657 -23.33 3.74 -13.33
CA GLU A 657 -23.18 2.90 -14.53
C GLU A 657 -22.97 3.73 -15.81
N ASP A 658 -23.65 4.88 -15.96
CA ASP A 658 -23.34 5.82 -17.05
C ASP A 658 -21.89 6.32 -16.95
N TRP A 659 -21.45 6.72 -15.75
CA TRP A 659 -20.09 7.16 -15.50
C TRP A 659 -19.05 6.07 -15.84
N LYS A 660 -19.27 4.82 -15.43
CA LYS A 660 -18.41 3.66 -15.80
C LYS A 660 -18.34 3.48 -17.32
N THR A 661 -19.46 3.65 -18.02
CA THR A 661 -19.51 3.56 -19.49
C THR A 661 -18.63 4.61 -20.14
N ARG A 662 -18.69 5.86 -19.68
CA ARG A 662 -17.82 6.93 -20.17
C ARG A 662 -16.36 6.69 -19.78
N PHE A 663 -16.09 6.18 -18.59
CA PHE A 663 -14.76 5.79 -18.14
C PHE A 663 -14.13 4.71 -19.06
N TYR A 664 -14.84 3.62 -19.35
CA TYR A 664 -14.30 2.58 -20.23
C TYR A 664 -14.05 3.09 -21.64
N LYS A 665 -14.96 3.90 -22.21
CA LYS A 665 -14.73 4.54 -23.51
C LYS A 665 -13.47 5.42 -23.49
N PHE A 666 -13.31 6.19 -22.43
CA PHE A 666 -12.16 7.08 -22.24
C PHE A 666 -10.84 6.31 -22.21
N GLU A 667 -10.79 5.17 -21.52
CA GLU A 667 -9.61 4.30 -21.45
C GLU A 667 -9.41 3.42 -22.71
N GLY A 668 -10.30 3.48 -23.70
CA GLY A 668 -10.22 2.64 -24.91
C GLY A 668 -10.64 1.18 -24.67
N TYR A 669 -11.56 0.95 -23.75
CA TYR A 669 -12.11 -0.36 -23.42
C TYR A 669 -13.52 -0.53 -23.99
N ASP A 670 -13.95 -1.77 -24.22
CA ASP A 670 -15.34 -2.05 -24.60
C ASP A 670 -16.28 -1.67 -23.45
N PRO A 671 -17.25 -0.76 -23.67
CA PRO A 671 -18.13 -0.32 -22.60
C PRO A 671 -19.05 -1.40 -22.05
N LYS A 672 -19.29 -2.50 -22.80
CA LYS A 672 -20.12 -3.61 -22.33
C LYS A 672 -19.36 -4.51 -21.36
N THR A 673 -18.12 -4.87 -21.70
CA THR A 673 -17.33 -5.81 -20.91
C THR A 673 -16.42 -5.13 -19.87
N GLY A 674 -16.01 -3.88 -20.12
CA GLY A 674 -15.00 -3.15 -19.34
C GLY A 674 -13.57 -3.61 -19.63
N ILE A 675 -13.36 -4.41 -20.69
CA ILE A 675 -12.08 -5.01 -21.07
C ILE A 675 -11.48 -4.24 -22.25
N ALA A 676 -10.15 -4.14 -22.30
CA ALA A 676 -9.45 -3.46 -23.37
C ALA A 676 -9.67 -4.15 -24.72
N THR A 677 -9.89 -3.33 -25.76
CA THR A 677 -10.02 -3.80 -27.13
C THR A 677 -8.64 -4.23 -27.67
N ARG A 678 -8.63 -5.05 -28.72
CA ARG A 678 -7.38 -5.42 -29.41
C ARG A 678 -6.63 -4.20 -29.94
N GLU A 679 -7.35 -3.23 -30.50
CA GLU A 679 -6.77 -1.98 -31.02
C GLU A 679 -6.00 -1.23 -29.92
N THR A 680 -6.62 -1.07 -28.75
CA THR A 680 -5.98 -0.41 -27.59
C THR A 680 -4.74 -1.16 -27.13
N LEU A 681 -4.83 -2.49 -26.97
CA LEU A 681 -3.70 -3.32 -26.55
C LEU A 681 -2.55 -3.26 -27.55
N GLU A 682 -2.82 -3.36 -28.84
CA GLU A 682 -1.79 -3.33 -29.88
C GLU A 682 -1.15 -1.93 -30.02
N LYS A 683 -1.93 -0.85 -29.88
CA LYS A 683 -1.40 0.52 -29.83
C LYS A 683 -0.42 0.72 -28.67
N MET A 684 -0.64 0.02 -27.56
CA MET A 684 0.26 0.00 -26.40
C MET A 684 1.43 -0.99 -26.53
N GLY A 685 1.56 -1.70 -27.66
CA GLY A 685 2.59 -2.72 -27.87
C GLY A 685 2.33 -4.06 -27.17
N MET A 686 1.10 -4.29 -26.69
CA MET A 686 0.71 -5.45 -25.89
C MET A 686 0.00 -6.54 -26.72
N LYS A 687 0.47 -6.81 -27.94
CA LYS A 687 -0.13 -7.83 -28.83
C LYS A 687 -0.25 -9.21 -28.16
N LYS A 688 0.76 -9.63 -27.39
CA LYS A 688 0.74 -10.91 -26.66
C LYS A 688 -0.41 -10.99 -25.65
N VAL A 689 -0.75 -9.86 -25.02
CA VAL A 689 -1.87 -9.73 -24.08
C VAL A 689 -3.19 -9.88 -24.84
N ALA A 690 -3.33 -9.20 -25.98
CA ALA A 690 -4.51 -9.34 -26.84
C ALA A 690 -4.71 -10.78 -27.32
N ASP A 691 -3.63 -11.46 -27.72
CA ASP A 691 -3.67 -12.86 -28.17
C ASP A 691 -4.07 -13.82 -27.04
N ALA A 692 -3.56 -13.60 -25.81
CA ALA A 692 -3.94 -14.39 -24.64
C ALA A 692 -5.42 -14.20 -24.27
N LEU A 693 -5.91 -12.95 -24.25
CA LEU A 693 -7.32 -12.65 -24.00
C LEU A 693 -8.23 -13.27 -25.07
N GLN A 694 -7.87 -13.14 -26.34
CA GLN A 694 -8.65 -13.74 -27.43
C GLN A 694 -8.69 -15.26 -27.34
N LYS A 695 -7.56 -15.91 -27.03
CA LYS A 695 -7.49 -17.37 -26.84
C LYS A 695 -8.44 -17.86 -25.75
N GLN A 696 -8.67 -17.05 -24.70
CA GLN A 696 -9.59 -17.39 -23.61
C GLN A 696 -11.02 -16.83 -23.81
N GLY A 697 -11.33 -16.19 -24.94
CA GLY A 697 -12.64 -15.57 -25.17
C GLY A 697 -12.94 -14.39 -24.23
N LYS A 698 -11.88 -13.67 -23.82
CA LYS A 698 -11.92 -12.54 -22.87
C LYS A 698 -11.50 -11.21 -23.50
N LEU A 699 -11.38 -11.14 -24.82
CA LEU A 699 -11.06 -9.88 -25.51
C LEU A 699 -12.31 -8.98 -25.54
N GLY A 700 -12.11 -7.68 -25.24
CA GLY A 700 -13.17 -6.66 -25.29
C GLY A 700 -13.59 -6.29 -26.70
#